data_AF-A0A9E3B5W4-F1
#
_entry.id   AF-A0A9E3B5W4-F1
#
_cell.length_a   1.000
_cell.length_b   1.000
_cell.length_c   1.000
_cell.angle_alpha   90.00
_cell.angle_beta   90.00
_cell.angle_gamma   90.00
#
_symmetry.space_group_name_H-M   'P 1'
#
loop_
_entity.id
_entity.type
_entity.pdbx_description
1 polymer ?
#
loop_
_entity_poly.entity_id
_entity_poly.type
_entity_poly.pdbx_seq_one_letter_code
_entity_poly.pdbx_strand_id
1 'polypeptide(L)'
;MPIIFDRSVCCDFNETISREWLVTNNRGGYAAGTVAGVLTRKQHGLLVAQPPDTTTLQLLLAKIDEEVVFDQRTYNLGTNEYRDSTINPSGFVHLETFRLEEGFPIFTYRLGGVNGIMLEKRIWMPREQNTTFIQYRLLQTTHMDSSGLRRSGITGALSTNNRIADLVETEQRAVNITLLPFVASRPYDQLQSGNGHPFQIQSLCEEGIRDDAWGTFRTLPDGVAGCRISGATYPFHIIAVGHSASQATFIPTGVWYWNFLHRHDTRESRHATDAFYLPGVIRATLWPDEDATLTIIVSTEDISLSTLSPDRLNLSYKQNVERQRQLFQNALQPQRFFGEGGEAAHAYHIRALPLTTTPDPYAGGQEYLQLLLQSGNRFIAQRALANTQGTGKDILFSKPGSIPVLFANYYEMENRTRDALIALPGLTLVTERYDDALRILHEVARHFKDGLLPDRLPVPGQSLQDSDYGSADTTLWFFYALDCYLQVTRNYEFLEDFYSSLATSIHRYIQGTFNGIYVDADDGLLNIPGKGLTWMNAVIDGVAVTPRAGKPIEVNALWYLALSLMVEWSQYLNSSRRLSHAASYYQELLTLCKRSLQQRFWYDQGHYLYDVVDGPDGDDASLRPNQLLALSLRHSALTREHRQSVFDVVTTHLLSPYGLRTLSPQDPAYRDHIGQSWQEQQRALHQGSAWPWLLGPYTDVMLMLQDPFCDNLSSRDSRLFQEYLWRKGLLLLEPFEERFREGLLGMTEGVFDGDPPHSPAQSCASATGTGELLRVYNMLARMQVTFAEHMLSPR
;
A
#
# COMPACT_ATOMS: atom_id res chain seq x y z
N MET A 1 -13.29 -9.94 9.26
CA MET A 1 -14.38 -10.41 8.37
C MET A 1 -14.12 -9.85 6.98
N PRO A 2 -14.45 -10.56 5.89
CA PRO A 2 -14.28 -10.03 4.53
C PRO A 2 -15.08 -8.74 4.31
N ILE A 3 -14.62 -7.87 3.42
CA ILE A 3 -15.47 -6.81 2.87
C ILE A 3 -16.47 -7.50 1.96
N ILE A 4 -17.78 -7.34 2.22
CA ILE A 4 -18.85 -8.00 1.45
C ILE A 4 -19.79 -6.93 0.92
N PHE A 5 -20.11 -7.02 -0.36
CA PHE A 5 -21.19 -6.29 -0.99
C PHE A 5 -22.22 -7.28 -1.53
N ASP A 6 -23.48 -7.04 -1.22
CA ASP A 6 -24.59 -7.82 -1.74
C ASP A 6 -25.10 -7.25 -3.07
N ARG A 7 -26.21 -7.82 -3.55
CA ARG A 7 -26.82 -7.46 -4.82
C ARG A 7 -27.24 -5.99 -4.89
N SER A 8 -27.59 -5.35 -3.76
CA SER A 8 -28.04 -3.95 -3.74
C SER A 8 -26.93 -2.99 -4.17
N VAL A 9 -25.70 -3.27 -3.76
CA VAL A 9 -24.50 -2.53 -4.18
C VAL A 9 -24.00 -3.05 -5.52
N CYS A 10 -23.92 -4.37 -5.71
CA CYS A 10 -23.32 -4.99 -6.90
C CYS A 10 -24.09 -4.70 -8.21
N CYS A 11 -25.40 -4.42 -8.14
CA CYS A 11 -26.21 -4.05 -9.30
C CYS A 11 -26.28 -2.52 -9.53
N ASP A 12 -25.64 -1.69 -8.70
CA ASP A 12 -25.50 -0.26 -8.94
C ASP A 12 -24.18 0.02 -9.67
N PHE A 13 -24.29 0.56 -10.88
CA PHE A 13 -23.13 0.82 -11.73
C PHE A 13 -22.18 1.86 -11.13
N ASN A 14 -22.68 2.93 -10.51
CA ASN A 14 -21.84 3.98 -9.94
C ASN A 14 -21.14 3.51 -8.66
N GLU A 15 -21.82 2.72 -7.83
CA GLU A 15 -21.23 2.12 -6.64
C GLU A 15 -20.13 1.11 -6.97
N THR A 16 -20.29 0.33 -8.04
CA THR A 16 -19.34 -0.73 -8.39
C THR A 16 -18.12 -0.23 -9.14
N ILE A 17 -18.22 0.85 -9.91
CA ILE A 17 -17.06 1.47 -10.58
C ILE A 17 -16.27 2.42 -9.69
N SER A 18 -16.87 2.91 -8.59
CA SER A 18 -16.16 3.73 -7.59
C SER A 18 -15.36 2.88 -6.59
N ARG A 19 -15.58 1.56 -6.58
CA ARG A 19 -14.88 0.60 -5.72
C ARG A 19 -13.90 -0.23 -6.52
N GLU A 20 -12.63 -0.11 -6.16
CA GLU A 20 -11.48 -0.75 -6.79
C GLU A 20 -10.90 -1.81 -5.85
N TRP A 21 -10.35 -2.89 -6.38
CA TRP A 21 -9.65 -3.91 -5.61
C TRP A 21 -8.20 -4.03 -6.09
N LEU A 22 -7.31 -4.47 -5.21
CA LEU A 22 -5.88 -4.65 -5.47
C LEU A 22 -5.35 -5.94 -4.85
N VAL A 23 -4.65 -6.72 -5.67
CA VAL A 23 -3.86 -7.90 -5.26
C VAL A 23 -2.43 -7.68 -5.70
N THR A 24 -1.47 -7.83 -4.80
CA THR A 24 -0.04 -7.61 -5.07
C THR A 24 0.72 -8.93 -5.08
N ASN A 25 1.75 -9.05 -5.90
CA ASN A 25 2.64 -10.22 -5.88
C ASN A 25 3.86 -10.07 -4.95
N ASN A 26 3.95 -8.99 -4.17
CA ASN A 26 5.11 -8.66 -3.32
C ASN A 26 6.46 -8.59 -4.09
N ARG A 27 6.44 -8.34 -5.41
CA ARG A 27 7.62 -8.09 -6.25
C ARG A 27 7.57 -6.74 -6.96
N GLY A 28 6.47 -6.00 -6.78
CA GLY A 28 6.16 -4.76 -7.50
C GLY A 28 5.12 -4.91 -8.60
N GLY A 29 4.69 -6.14 -8.92
CA GLY A 29 3.54 -6.41 -9.77
C GLY A 29 2.23 -6.51 -9.00
N TYR A 30 1.12 -6.32 -9.71
CA TYR A 30 -0.22 -6.36 -9.14
C TYR A 30 -1.29 -6.75 -10.18
N ALA A 31 -2.46 -7.09 -9.64
CA ALA A 31 -3.73 -7.19 -10.34
C ALA A 31 -4.72 -6.22 -9.68
N ALA A 32 -5.42 -5.41 -10.46
CA ALA A 32 -6.38 -4.44 -9.96
C ALA A 32 -7.50 -4.15 -10.98
N GLY A 33 -8.66 -3.77 -10.47
CA GLY A 33 -9.81 -3.35 -11.28
C GLY A 33 -10.98 -2.90 -10.41
N THR A 34 -12.10 -2.54 -11.03
CA THR A 34 -13.34 -2.21 -10.31
C THR A 34 -14.13 -3.47 -9.92
N VAL A 35 -15.09 -3.32 -9.00
CA VAL A 35 -16.07 -4.39 -8.68
C VAL A 35 -16.91 -4.75 -9.92
N ALA A 36 -17.22 -3.79 -10.79
CA ALA A 36 -17.95 -4.03 -12.03
C ALA A 36 -17.12 -4.72 -13.14
N GLY A 37 -15.78 -4.72 -13.02
CA GLY A 37 -14.88 -5.16 -14.08
C GLY A 37 -14.67 -4.15 -15.22
N VAL A 38 -15.13 -2.90 -15.05
CA VAL A 38 -14.82 -1.77 -15.94
C VAL A 38 -13.41 -1.26 -15.65
N LEU A 39 -12.64 -0.98 -16.70
CA LEU A 39 -11.30 -0.39 -16.59
C LEU A 39 -11.42 1.14 -16.47
N THR A 40 -11.64 1.66 -15.28
CA THR A 40 -11.83 3.11 -15.10
C THR A 40 -10.52 3.90 -15.11
N ARG A 41 -9.37 3.23 -14.99
CA ARG A 41 -8.01 3.80 -15.08
C ARG A 41 -7.12 2.98 -16.02
N LYS A 42 -6.16 3.63 -16.67
CA LYS A 42 -5.12 3.00 -17.52
C LYS A 42 -4.24 1.99 -16.76
N GLN A 43 -4.11 2.14 -15.44
CA GLN A 43 -3.38 1.22 -14.56
C GLN A 43 -4.16 -0.04 -14.17
N HIS A 44 -5.46 -0.14 -14.52
CA HIS A 44 -6.22 -1.36 -14.26
C HIS A 44 -5.73 -2.51 -15.15
N GLY A 45 -5.65 -3.70 -14.55
CA GLY A 45 -5.07 -4.86 -15.20
C GLY A 45 -5.13 -6.10 -14.33
N LEU A 46 -5.39 -7.25 -14.94
CA LEU A 46 -5.24 -8.55 -14.29
C LEU A 46 -3.78 -8.99 -14.19
N LEU A 47 -2.87 -8.46 -15.00
CA LEU A 47 -1.43 -8.63 -14.81
C LEU A 47 -0.69 -7.35 -15.21
N VAL A 48 -0.34 -6.56 -14.19
CA VAL A 48 0.65 -5.49 -14.27
C VAL A 48 1.91 -5.98 -13.60
N ALA A 49 3.00 -6.08 -14.34
CA ALA A 49 4.23 -6.67 -13.83
C ALA A 49 5.44 -5.97 -14.44
N GLN A 50 6.61 -6.16 -13.83
CA GLN A 50 7.88 -5.77 -14.41
C GLN A 50 8.57 -7.05 -14.91
N PRO A 51 8.43 -7.40 -16.19
CA PRO A 51 9.18 -8.52 -16.76
C PRO A 51 10.70 -8.29 -16.69
N PRO A 52 11.50 -9.36 -16.77
CA PRO A 52 12.93 -9.25 -17.01
C PRO A 52 13.24 -8.31 -18.19
N ASP A 53 14.32 -7.55 -18.09
CA ASP A 53 14.81 -6.62 -19.13
C ASP A 53 13.91 -5.40 -19.44
N THR A 54 12.84 -5.20 -18.67
CA THR A 54 12.01 -3.97 -18.75
C THR A 54 12.39 -2.96 -17.68
N THR A 55 12.29 -1.68 -18.04
CA THR A 55 12.62 -0.55 -17.15
C THR A 55 11.42 -0.11 -16.32
N THR A 56 10.21 -0.28 -16.84
CA THR A 56 8.95 0.11 -16.19
C THR A 56 7.95 -1.04 -16.16
N LEU A 57 6.99 -0.95 -15.23
CA LEU A 57 5.86 -1.87 -15.17
C LEU A 57 5.08 -1.84 -16.50
N GLN A 58 4.71 -3.02 -16.97
CA GLN A 58 3.96 -3.24 -18.19
C GLN A 58 2.57 -3.76 -17.85
N LEU A 59 1.56 -3.28 -18.56
CA LEU A 59 0.25 -3.92 -18.60
C LEU A 59 0.29 -5.06 -19.62
N LEU A 60 0.11 -6.31 -19.16
CA LEU A 60 0.16 -7.51 -20.01
C LEU A 60 -1.24 -8.07 -20.27
N LEU A 61 -2.05 -8.20 -19.22
CA LEU A 61 -3.46 -8.61 -19.31
C LEU A 61 -4.31 -7.52 -18.66
N ALA A 62 -5.18 -6.89 -19.46
CA ALA A 62 -6.09 -5.85 -18.99
C ALA A 62 -7.26 -6.48 -18.22
N LYS A 63 -8.00 -7.37 -18.86
CA LYS A 63 -9.15 -8.08 -18.25
C LYS A 63 -9.51 -9.34 -19.02
N ILE A 64 -10.45 -10.11 -18.49
CA ILE A 64 -11.12 -11.22 -19.17
C ILE A 64 -12.62 -10.93 -19.11
N ASP A 65 -13.28 -10.87 -20.28
CA ASP A 65 -14.74 -10.90 -20.35
C ASP A 65 -15.22 -12.34 -20.49
N GLU A 66 -16.34 -12.66 -19.85
CA GLU A 66 -16.93 -14.00 -19.87
C GLU A 66 -18.29 -14.00 -20.57
N GLU A 67 -18.48 -14.99 -21.46
CA GLU A 67 -19.77 -15.35 -22.02
C GLU A 67 -20.14 -16.75 -21.51
N VAL A 68 -21.28 -16.87 -20.83
CA VAL A 68 -21.73 -18.14 -20.26
C VAL A 68 -23.03 -18.56 -20.91
N VAL A 69 -23.07 -19.75 -21.49
CA VAL A 69 -24.29 -20.36 -22.04
C VAL A 69 -24.86 -21.34 -21.02
N PHE A 70 -26.06 -21.03 -20.54
CA PHE A 70 -26.83 -21.85 -19.61
C PHE A 70 -28.32 -21.79 -19.98
N ASP A 71 -28.98 -22.94 -20.00
CA ASP A 71 -30.41 -23.07 -20.36
C ASP A 71 -30.77 -22.36 -21.69
N GLN A 72 -29.94 -22.61 -22.72
CA GLN A 72 -30.07 -22.02 -24.07
C GLN A 72 -29.99 -20.48 -24.13
N ARG A 73 -29.56 -19.83 -23.05
CA ARG A 73 -29.35 -18.38 -22.97
C ARG A 73 -27.88 -18.06 -22.78
N THR A 74 -27.44 -16.99 -23.43
CA THR A 74 -26.10 -16.43 -23.24
C THR A 74 -26.15 -15.30 -22.23
N TYR A 75 -25.28 -15.36 -21.23
CA TYR A 75 -25.07 -14.34 -20.21
C TYR A 75 -23.67 -13.75 -20.42
N ASN A 76 -23.60 -12.45 -20.69
CA ASN A 76 -22.34 -11.73 -20.80
C ASN A 76 -22.02 -11.12 -19.44
N LEU A 77 -20.96 -11.60 -18.78
CA LEU A 77 -20.59 -11.19 -17.41
C LEU A 77 -19.54 -10.09 -17.40
N GLY A 78 -18.86 -9.85 -18.52
CA GLY A 78 -18.02 -8.68 -18.70
C GLY A 78 -18.81 -7.37 -18.61
N THR A 79 -18.16 -6.32 -18.12
CA THR A 79 -18.68 -4.94 -18.19
C THR A 79 -17.64 -4.02 -18.80
N ASN A 80 -18.01 -3.29 -19.86
CA ASN A 80 -17.13 -2.30 -20.49
C ASN A 80 -17.87 -0.97 -20.67
N GLU A 81 -17.14 0.13 -20.51
CA GLU A 81 -17.60 1.47 -20.87
C GLU A 81 -16.77 1.94 -22.07
N TYR A 82 -17.44 2.45 -23.11
CA TYR A 82 -16.79 2.97 -24.32
C TYR A 82 -16.83 4.49 -24.39
N ARG A 83 -16.06 5.06 -25.33
CA ARG A 83 -15.89 6.51 -25.52
C ARG A 83 -17.19 7.32 -25.62
N ASP A 84 -18.23 6.74 -26.19
CA ASP A 84 -19.55 7.33 -26.35
C ASP A 84 -20.46 7.11 -25.12
N SER A 85 -19.87 6.69 -24.00
CA SER A 85 -20.55 6.27 -22.76
C SER A 85 -21.45 5.05 -22.92
N THR A 86 -21.35 4.31 -24.02
CA THR A 86 -22.03 3.02 -24.17
C THR A 86 -21.46 2.02 -23.18
N ILE A 87 -22.34 1.37 -22.42
CA ILE A 87 -21.99 0.26 -21.53
C ILE A 87 -22.38 -1.06 -22.21
N ASN A 88 -21.39 -1.81 -22.69
CA ASN A 88 -21.65 -3.09 -23.35
C ASN A 88 -20.43 -4.03 -23.32
N PRO A 89 -20.57 -5.32 -22.94
CA PRO A 89 -21.70 -5.86 -22.18
C PRO A 89 -21.91 -5.14 -20.83
N SER A 90 -23.08 -5.36 -20.22
CA SER A 90 -23.48 -4.81 -18.92
C SER A 90 -23.51 -5.90 -17.84
N GLY A 91 -22.45 -6.69 -17.72
CA GLY A 91 -22.43 -7.91 -16.91
C GLY A 91 -22.59 -7.70 -15.41
N PHE A 92 -22.32 -6.50 -14.90
CA PHE A 92 -22.55 -6.13 -13.49
C PHE A 92 -24.01 -6.39 -13.02
N VAL A 93 -25.00 -6.38 -13.92
CA VAL A 93 -26.40 -6.73 -13.59
C VAL A 93 -26.60 -8.18 -13.12
N HIS A 94 -25.63 -9.05 -13.45
CA HIS A 94 -25.59 -10.44 -13.03
C HIS A 94 -24.79 -10.64 -11.73
N LEU A 95 -24.04 -9.64 -11.28
CA LEU A 95 -23.21 -9.73 -10.07
C LEU A 95 -24.12 -9.76 -8.83
N GLU A 96 -24.12 -10.91 -8.16
CA GLU A 96 -24.90 -11.14 -6.95
C GLU A 96 -24.16 -10.67 -5.71
N THR A 97 -22.88 -11.04 -5.60
CA THR A 97 -22.04 -10.64 -4.47
C THR A 97 -20.62 -10.38 -4.91
N PHE A 98 -19.98 -9.43 -4.24
CA PHE A 98 -18.54 -9.24 -4.24
C PHE A 98 -18.02 -9.43 -2.83
N ARG A 99 -16.88 -10.11 -2.69
CA ARG A 99 -16.19 -10.30 -1.42
C ARG A 99 -14.70 -10.04 -1.59
N LEU A 100 -14.11 -9.26 -0.68
CA LEU A 100 -12.66 -9.22 -0.50
C LEU A 100 -12.32 -10.11 0.71
N GLU A 101 -11.97 -11.36 0.43
CA GLU A 101 -11.68 -12.38 1.45
C GLU A 101 -10.17 -12.54 1.58
N GLU A 102 -9.61 -12.19 2.76
CA GLU A 102 -8.16 -12.20 3.01
C GLU A 102 -7.36 -11.41 1.96
N GLY A 103 -7.94 -10.31 1.46
CA GLY A 103 -7.34 -9.48 0.42
C GLY A 103 -7.49 -10.00 -1.02
N PHE A 104 -8.21 -11.11 -1.24
CA PHE A 104 -8.47 -11.68 -2.57
C PHE A 104 -9.92 -11.39 -3.02
N PRO A 105 -10.14 -10.84 -4.23
CA PRO A 105 -11.48 -10.56 -4.72
C PRO A 105 -12.18 -11.84 -5.20
N ILE A 106 -13.43 -11.98 -4.79
CA ILE A 106 -14.33 -13.07 -5.14
C ILE A 106 -15.64 -12.47 -5.65
N PHE A 107 -16.02 -12.81 -6.87
CA PHE A 107 -17.24 -12.38 -7.52
C PHE A 107 -18.18 -13.57 -7.63
N THR A 108 -19.46 -13.38 -7.36
CA THR A 108 -20.47 -14.42 -7.60
C THR A 108 -21.53 -13.87 -8.54
N TYR A 109 -21.72 -14.50 -9.69
CA TYR A 109 -22.71 -14.12 -10.69
C TYR A 109 -23.89 -15.06 -10.65
N ARG A 110 -25.11 -14.52 -10.71
CA ARG A 110 -26.35 -15.28 -10.81
C ARG A 110 -26.71 -15.49 -12.29
N LEU A 111 -26.78 -16.75 -12.71
CA LEU A 111 -27.19 -17.17 -14.05
C LEU A 111 -28.58 -17.80 -13.97
N GLY A 112 -29.56 -17.27 -14.71
CA GLY A 112 -30.94 -17.77 -14.70
C GLY A 112 -31.80 -17.24 -13.56
N GLY A 113 -33.08 -17.66 -13.55
CA GLY A 113 -34.12 -17.23 -12.61
C GLY A 113 -34.26 -18.15 -11.39
N VAL A 114 -35.47 -18.68 -11.14
CA VAL A 114 -35.80 -19.49 -9.95
C VAL A 114 -34.96 -20.78 -9.85
N ASN A 115 -34.59 -21.37 -10.99
CA ASN A 115 -33.69 -22.55 -11.07
C ASN A 115 -32.26 -22.17 -11.50
N GLY A 116 -31.81 -20.96 -11.12
CA GLY A 116 -30.51 -20.45 -11.52
C GLY A 116 -29.32 -21.19 -10.89
N ILE A 117 -28.15 -20.97 -11.48
CA ILE A 117 -26.86 -21.43 -10.96
C ILE A 117 -25.96 -20.22 -10.69
N MET A 118 -25.00 -20.38 -9.79
CA MET A 118 -24.08 -19.31 -9.43
C MET A 118 -22.70 -19.61 -10.00
N LEU A 119 -22.09 -18.66 -10.70
CA LEU A 119 -20.70 -18.74 -11.13
C LEU A 119 -19.85 -17.90 -10.19
N GLU A 120 -18.90 -18.53 -9.49
CA GLU A 120 -17.92 -17.82 -8.68
C GLU A 120 -16.61 -17.63 -9.46
N LYS A 121 -16.05 -16.42 -9.41
CA LYS A 121 -14.74 -16.04 -9.94
C LYS A 121 -13.84 -15.59 -8.80
N ARG A 122 -12.64 -16.15 -8.68
CA ARG A 122 -11.60 -15.75 -7.71
C ARG A 122 -10.35 -15.28 -8.41
N ILE A 123 -9.66 -14.28 -7.85
CA ILE A 123 -8.40 -13.78 -8.40
C ILE A 123 -7.34 -13.75 -7.30
N TRP A 124 -6.15 -14.29 -7.56
CA TRP A 124 -5.01 -14.15 -6.66
C TRP A 124 -3.69 -14.13 -7.43
N MET A 125 -2.66 -13.56 -6.80
CA MET A 125 -1.28 -13.61 -7.28
C MET A 125 -0.43 -14.37 -6.26
N PRO A 126 0.33 -15.40 -6.68
CA PRO A 126 1.34 -16.01 -5.83
C PRO A 126 2.47 -15.02 -5.53
N ARG A 127 3.00 -15.11 -4.32
CA ARG A 127 4.12 -14.28 -3.86
C ARG A 127 5.37 -14.46 -4.75
N GLU A 128 6.01 -13.34 -5.05
CA GLU A 128 7.28 -13.20 -5.77
C GLU A 128 7.27 -13.72 -7.22
N GLN A 129 6.08 -13.91 -7.79
CA GLN A 129 5.88 -14.36 -9.17
C GLN A 129 5.04 -13.34 -9.95
N ASN A 130 5.45 -13.06 -11.18
CA ASN A 130 4.66 -12.27 -12.13
C ASN A 130 3.59 -13.16 -12.77
N THR A 131 2.69 -13.66 -11.93
CA THR A 131 1.62 -14.59 -12.28
C THR A 131 0.30 -14.13 -11.66
N THR A 132 -0.79 -14.24 -12.40
CA THR A 132 -2.15 -14.08 -11.89
C THR A 132 -2.95 -15.34 -12.18
N PHE A 133 -3.66 -15.82 -11.17
CA PHE A 133 -4.64 -16.90 -11.30
C PHE A 133 -6.05 -16.32 -11.27
N ILE A 134 -6.90 -16.76 -12.20
CA ILE A 134 -8.33 -16.44 -12.26
C ILE A 134 -9.09 -17.76 -12.30
N GLN A 135 -9.75 -18.13 -11.21
CA GLN A 135 -10.45 -19.41 -11.08
C GLN A 135 -11.97 -19.22 -11.15
N TYR A 136 -12.63 -20.07 -11.93
CA TYR A 136 -14.07 -20.17 -12.05
C TYR A 136 -14.58 -21.49 -11.47
N ARG A 137 -15.68 -21.45 -10.74
CA ARG A 137 -16.42 -22.63 -10.25
C ARG A 137 -17.92 -22.39 -10.25
N LEU A 138 -18.71 -23.43 -10.50
CA LEU A 138 -20.17 -23.36 -10.34
C LEU A 138 -20.57 -23.77 -8.93
N LEU A 139 -21.47 -23.00 -8.30
CA LEU A 139 -22.02 -23.32 -6.99
C LEU A 139 -23.46 -23.83 -7.15
N GLN A 140 -23.80 -24.87 -6.39
CA GLN A 140 -25.20 -25.29 -6.25
C GLN A 140 -25.95 -24.28 -5.37
N THR A 141 -27.17 -23.93 -5.78
CA THR A 141 -28.03 -22.94 -5.11
C THR A 141 -28.42 -23.31 -3.67
N THR A 142 -28.27 -24.57 -3.27
CA THR A 142 -28.53 -25.08 -1.91
C THR A 142 -27.40 -24.83 -0.89
N HIS A 143 -26.21 -24.39 -1.31
CA HIS A 143 -25.04 -24.27 -0.42
C HIS A 143 -24.93 -22.97 0.40
N MET A 144 -25.86 -22.01 0.26
CA MET A 144 -25.83 -20.75 1.01
C MET A 144 -26.72 -20.71 2.27
N ASP A 145 -27.66 -21.65 2.43
CA ASP A 145 -28.50 -21.69 3.66
C ASP A 145 -27.75 -22.23 4.89
N SER A 146 -26.54 -22.79 4.73
CA SER A 146 -25.76 -23.40 5.81
C SER A 146 -24.61 -22.53 6.35
N SER A 147 -24.26 -21.42 5.70
CA SER A 147 -23.23 -20.47 6.19
C SER A 147 -23.79 -19.34 7.06
N GLY A 148 -25.09 -19.39 7.42
CA GLY A 148 -25.68 -18.40 8.32
C GLY A 148 -27.12 -18.67 8.73
N LEU A 149 -27.44 -19.82 9.33
CA LEU A 149 -28.48 -19.97 10.37
C LEU A 149 -28.51 -21.45 10.83
N ARG A 150 -28.07 -21.73 12.06
CA ARG A 150 -28.22 -23.07 12.66
C ARG A 150 -29.70 -23.33 12.95
N ARG A 151 -30.30 -24.33 12.29
CA ARG A 151 -31.45 -25.07 12.85
C ARG A 151 -31.15 -26.56 12.90
N SER A 152 -31.31 -27.09 14.11
CA SER A 152 -31.21 -28.48 14.53
C SER A 152 -32.18 -29.40 13.78
N GLY A 153 -31.76 -30.63 13.45
CA GLY A 153 -32.66 -31.67 12.98
C GLY A 153 -31.94 -32.93 12.47
N ILE A 154 -32.13 -34.03 13.19
CA ILE A 154 -31.64 -35.40 12.96
C ILE A 154 -32.30 -36.03 11.72
N THR A 155 -31.56 -36.81 10.92
CA THR A 155 -31.88 -38.22 10.51
C THR A 155 -30.76 -38.82 9.65
N GLY A 156 -30.60 -40.13 9.72
CA GLY A 156 -29.43 -40.89 9.25
C GLY A 156 -29.55 -41.58 7.89
N ALA A 157 -28.38 -42.09 7.48
CA ALA A 157 -27.98 -43.12 6.51
C ALA A 157 -28.94 -43.62 5.40
N LEU A 158 -28.39 -43.75 4.18
CA LEU A 158 -28.39 -44.94 3.27
C LEU A 158 -27.60 -44.58 1.97
N SER A 159 -26.44 -45.20 1.71
CA SER A 159 -26.22 -46.35 0.82
C SER A 159 -26.19 -46.06 -0.70
N THR A 160 -24.97 -45.92 -1.23
CA THR A 160 -24.47 -46.40 -2.53
C THR A 160 -25.47 -46.70 -3.65
N ASN A 161 -25.81 -45.68 -4.45
CA ASN A 161 -26.09 -45.79 -5.90
C ASN A 161 -26.03 -44.43 -6.64
N ASN A 162 -25.34 -43.43 -6.06
CA ASN A 162 -25.50 -42.03 -6.47
C ASN A 162 -24.67 -41.57 -7.67
N ARG A 163 -23.58 -42.26 -8.06
CA ARG A 163 -22.67 -41.70 -9.07
C ARG A 163 -23.29 -41.45 -10.45
N ILE A 164 -24.26 -42.25 -10.90
CA ILE A 164 -24.88 -42.06 -12.22
C ILE A 164 -25.99 -41.01 -12.17
N ALA A 165 -26.78 -40.96 -11.09
CA ALA A 165 -27.80 -39.93 -10.90
C ALA A 165 -27.16 -38.55 -10.70
N ASP A 166 -26.09 -38.49 -9.90
CA ASP A 166 -25.30 -37.28 -9.68
C ASP A 166 -24.70 -36.78 -11.00
N LEU A 167 -24.13 -37.67 -11.84
CA LEU A 167 -23.57 -37.32 -13.16
C LEU A 167 -24.62 -36.77 -14.13
N VAL A 168 -25.81 -37.36 -14.20
CA VAL A 168 -26.91 -36.88 -15.05
C VAL A 168 -27.44 -35.53 -14.57
N GLU A 169 -27.53 -35.32 -13.25
CA GLU A 169 -27.95 -34.04 -12.67
C GLU A 169 -26.87 -32.96 -12.83
N THR A 170 -25.57 -33.32 -12.76
CA THR A 170 -24.47 -32.39 -13.06
C THR A 170 -24.38 -32.04 -14.54
N GLU A 171 -24.57 -32.99 -15.45
CA GLU A 171 -24.64 -32.73 -16.90
C GLU A 171 -25.80 -31.78 -17.24
N GLN A 172 -26.97 -31.94 -16.61
CA GLN A 172 -28.12 -31.04 -16.81
C GLN A 172 -27.90 -29.62 -16.29
N ARG A 173 -26.93 -29.42 -15.40
CA ARG A 173 -26.58 -28.11 -14.82
C ARG A 173 -25.22 -27.58 -15.26
N ALA A 174 -24.59 -28.23 -16.24
CA ALA A 174 -23.36 -27.75 -16.82
C ALA A 174 -23.59 -26.42 -17.58
N VAL A 175 -22.56 -25.59 -17.60
CA VAL A 175 -22.52 -24.36 -18.41
C VAL A 175 -21.35 -24.45 -19.38
N ASN A 176 -21.53 -23.86 -20.56
CA ASN A 176 -20.42 -23.61 -21.46
C ASN A 176 -19.92 -22.19 -21.22
N ILE A 177 -18.65 -22.05 -20.86
CA ILE A 177 -18.01 -20.75 -20.64
C ILE A 177 -17.04 -20.45 -21.78
N THR A 178 -17.14 -19.24 -22.34
CA THR A 178 -16.18 -18.67 -23.28
C THR A 178 -15.51 -17.47 -22.61
N LEU A 179 -14.19 -17.46 -22.58
CA LEU A 179 -13.38 -16.41 -21.96
C LEU A 179 -12.64 -15.63 -23.04
N LEU A 180 -12.73 -14.30 -22.96
CA LEU A 180 -12.16 -13.34 -23.89
C LEU A 180 -11.07 -12.52 -23.18
N PRO A 181 -9.80 -12.99 -23.16
CA PRO A 181 -8.69 -12.28 -22.53
C PRO A 181 -8.21 -11.08 -23.38
N PHE A 182 -8.34 -9.86 -22.84
CA PHE A 182 -7.86 -8.64 -23.46
C PHE A 182 -6.43 -8.33 -23.01
N VAL A 183 -5.48 -8.34 -23.94
CA VAL A 183 -4.06 -8.09 -23.68
C VAL A 183 -3.60 -6.72 -24.18
N ALA A 184 -2.53 -6.23 -23.55
CA ALA A 184 -1.84 -5.01 -23.94
C ALA A 184 -0.32 -5.25 -23.93
N SER A 185 0.44 -4.36 -24.57
CA SER A 185 1.90 -4.36 -24.51
C SER A 185 2.37 -2.91 -24.44
N ARG A 186 2.19 -2.31 -23.27
CA ARG A 186 2.53 -0.91 -23.01
C ARG A 186 2.97 -0.70 -21.55
N PRO A 187 3.71 0.39 -21.27
CA PRO A 187 3.81 0.89 -19.91
C PRO A 187 2.44 1.00 -19.26
N TYR A 188 2.36 0.59 -18.00
CA TYR A 188 1.10 0.49 -17.26
C TYR A 188 0.38 1.85 -17.08
N ASP A 189 1.12 2.96 -17.15
CA ASP A 189 0.70 4.34 -16.97
C ASP A 189 0.51 5.11 -18.28
N GLN A 190 0.55 4.42 -19.42
CA GLN A 190 0.33 4.99 -20.76
C GLN A 190 -0.91 4.38 -21.42
N LEU A 191 -1.33 4.92 -22.56
CA LEU A 191 -2.45 4.40 -23.36
C LEU A 191 -1.94 3.82 -24.69
N GLN A 192 -2.62 2.82 -25.24
CA GLN A 192 -2.26 2.15 -26.48
C GLN A 192 -3.29 2.47 -27.58
N SER A 193 -2.83 3.04 -28.69
CA SER A 193 -3.62 3.14 -29.92
C SER A 193 -3.39 1.87 -30.75
N GLY A 194 -4.42 1.04 -30.96
CA GLY A 194 -4.34 -0.32 -31.54
C GLY A 194 -3.94 -0.43 -33.02
N ASN A 195 -2.94 0.34 -33.48
CA ASN A 195 -2.50 0.42 -34.88
C ASN A 195 -1.12 -0.22 -35.15
N GLY A 196 -0.50 -0.86 -34.14
CA GLY A 196 0.68 -1.71 -34.33
C GLY A 196 0.32 -3.17 -34.04
N HIS A 197 0.81 -4.12 -34.84
CA HIS A 197 0.70 -5.56 -34.56
C HIS A 197 2.03 -6.08 -33.95
N PRO A 198 2.29 -5.89 -32.64
CA PRO A 198 3.45 -6.50 -31.99
C PRO A 198 3.21 -7.97 -31.64
N PHE A 199 1.96 -8.42 -31.51
CA PHE A 199 1.65 -9.73 -30.93
C PHE A 199 1.80 -10.87 -31.94
N GLN A 200 2.56 -11.88 -31.55
CA GLN A 200 2.65 -13.19 -32.18
C GLN A 200 2.05 -14.22 -31.23
N ILE A 201 1.08 -15.00 -31.73
CA ILE A 201 0.33 -15.96 -30.92
C ILE A 201 0.72 -17.37 -31.33
N GLN A 202 1.29 -18.12 -30.39
CA GLN A 202 1.58 -19.53 -30.56
C GLN A 202 0.61 -20.33 -29.68
N SER A 203 -0.33 -21.05 -30.30
CA SER A 203 -1.18 -21.99 -29.58
C SER A 203 -0.32 -23.07 -28.93
N LEU A 204 -0.58 -23.38 -27.67
CA LEU A 204 0.01 -24.52 -27.01
C LEU A 204 -0.80 -25.76 -27.43
N CYS A 205 -0.46 -26.34 -28.58
CA CYS A 205 -1.02 -27.58 -29.12
C CYS A 205 0.13 -28.52 -29.49
N GLU A 206 0.01 -29.82 -29.19
CA GLU A 206 0.84 -31.00 -29.57
C GLU A 206 2.38 -30.91 -29.58
N GLU A 207 3.01 -29.77 -29.85
CA GLU A 207 4.46 -29.52 -29.78
C GLU A 207 4.97 -29.30 -28.35
N GLY A 208 4.12 -29.31 -27.32
CA GLY A 208 4.52 -29.38 -25.90
C GLY A 208 5.21 -28.14 -25.29
N ILE A 209 5.33 -28.14 -23.97
CA ILE A 209 6.10 -27.13 -23.20
C ILE A 209 7.53 -27.63 -23.03
N ARG A 210 8.54 -26.74 -23.14
CA ARG A 210 9.94 -27.06 -22.78
C ARG A 210 10.01 -27.33 -21.26
N ASP A 211 10.21 -28.59 -20.88
CA ASP A 211 10.24 -29.01 -19.47
C ASP A 211 11.68 -29.02 -18.89
N ASP A 212 12.72 -28.95 -19.73
CA ASP A 212 14.11 -28.99 -19.30
C ASP A 212 15.09 -28.19 -20.19
N ALA A 213 16.29 -27.94 -19.66
CA ALA A 213 17.40 -27.27 -20.36
C ALA A 213 17.90 -28.04 -21.60
N TRP A 214 17.44 -29.28 -21.80
CA TRP A 214 17.83 -30.20 -22.86
C TRP A 214 16.80 -30.31 -24.01
N GLY A 215 15.67 -29.60 -23.92
CA GLY A 215 14.76 -29.39 -25.04
C GLY A 215 13.78 -30.52 -25.34
N THR A 216 13.40 -31.33 -24.35
CA THR A 216 12.31 -32.30 -24.56
C THR A 216 10.93 -31.63 -24.49
N PHE A 217 10.16 -31.82 -25.56
CA PHE A 217 8.78 -31.35 -25.68
C PHE A 217 7.82 -32.42 -25.16
N ARG A 218 6.95 -32.08 -24.19
CA ARG A 218 5.92 -32.99 -23.65
C ARG A 218 4.52 -32.46 -23.95
N THR A 219 3.64 -33.35 -24.38
CA THR A 219 2.21 -33.07 -24.60
C THR A 219 1.57 -32.45 -23.35
N LEU A 220 0.69 -31.47 -23.55
CA LEU A 220 -0.07 -30.87 -22.44
C LEU A 220 -0.95 -31.93 -21.76
N PRO A 221 -1.21 -31.81 -20.45
CA PRO A 221 -2.20 -32.65 -19.77
C PRO A 221 -3.61 -32.45 -20.33
N ASP A 222 -4.46 -33.47 -20.23
CA ASP A 222 -5.88 -33.35 -20.59
C ASP A 222 -6.56 -32.24 -19.78
N GLY A 223 -7.43 -31.46 -20.42
CA GLY A 223 -8.09 -30.31 -19.80
C GLY A 223 -7.21 -29.06 -19.70
N VAL A 224 -6.02 -29.06 -20.32
CA VAL A 224 -5.14 -27.90 -20.42
C VAL A 224 -5.07 -27.37 -21.84
N ALA A 225 -5.26 -26.06 -22.01
CA ALA A 225 -5.15 -25.37 -23.29
C ALA A 225 -4.64 -23.95 -23.10
N GLY A 226 -4.08 -23.32 -24.12
CA GLY A 226 -3.64 -21.94 -24.00
C GLY A 226 -2.80 -21.44 -25.15
N CYS A 227 -2.12 -20.33 -24.92
CA CYS A 227 -1.18 -19.75 -25.86
C CYS A 227 0.03 -19.13 -25.17
N ARG A 228 1.12 -19.05 -25.94
CA ARG A 228 2.24 -18.15 -25.68
C ARG A 228 2.07 -16.91 -26.56
N ILE A 229 2.27 -15.75 -25.95
CA ILE A 229 2.20 -14.45 -26.60
C ILE A 229 3.62 -13.89 -26.65
N SER A 230 4.14 -13.63 -27.85
CA SER A 230 5.45 -13.03 -28.11
C SER A 230 5.34 -11.77 -28.96
N GLY A 231 6.46 -11.08 -29.18
CA GLY A 231 6.52 -9.81 -29.91
C GLY A 231 5.94 -8.59 -29.16
N ALA A 232 5.27 -8.81 -28.04
CA ALA A 232 5.08 -7.84 -26.96
C ALA A 232 6.44 -7.45 -26.30
N THR A 233 6.45 -6.46 -25.41
CA THR A 233 7.65 -6.01 -24.65
C THR A 233 8.38 -7.18 -23.99
N TYR A 234 7.63 -8.20 -23.54
CA TYR A 234 8.17 -9.45 -23.01
C TYR A 234 7.21 -10.61 -23.30
N PRO A 235 7.71 -11.83 -23.61
CA PRO A 235 6.84 -12.98 -23.85
C PRO A 235 6.14 -13.45 -22.56
N PHE A 236 4.87 -13.84 -22.66
CA PHE A 236 4.09 -14.35 -21.54
C PHE A 236 3.08 -15.41 -22.00
N HIS A 237 2.48 -16.12 -21.06
CA HIS A 237 1.56 -17.23 -21.34
C HIS A 237 0.16 -16.93 -20.79
N ILE A 238 -0.86 -17.42 -21.50
CA ILE A 238 -2.23 -17.54 -21.00
C ILE A 238 -2.60 -19.02 -21.10
N ILE A 239 -2.80 -19.68 -19.96
CA ILE A 239 -3.08 -21.12 -19.88
C ILE A 239 -4.36 -21.34 -19.09
N ALA A 240 -5.29 -22.09 -19.67
CA ALA A 240 -6.44 -22.66 -19.00
C ALA A 240 -6.11 -24.05 -18.46
N VAL A 241 -6.42 -24.28 -17.20
CA VAL A 241 -6.31 -25.59 -16.53
C VAL A 241 -7.69 -25.92 -15.96
N GLY A 242 -8.37 -26.88 -16.58
CA GLY A 242 -9.65 -27.39 -16.13
C GLY A 242 -9.58 -28.88 -15.80
N HIS A 243 -10.69 -29.43 -15.30
CA HIS A 243 -10.86 -30.88 -15.23
C HIS A 243 -10.72 -31.52 -16.62
N SER A 244 -10.22 -32.75 -16.74
CA SER A 244 -10.00 -33.40 -18.05
C SER A 244 -11.26 -33.45 -18.92
N ALA A 245 -12.43 -33.68 -18.29
CA ALA A 245 -13.73 -33.66 -18.96
C ALA A 245 -14.26 -32.26 -19.33
N SER A 246 -13.61 -31.17 -18.89
CA SER A 246 -14.01 -29.80 -19.24
C SER A 246 -13.77 -29.46 -20.72
N GLN A 247 -12.95 -30.26 -21.41
CA GLN A 247 -12.59 -30.05 -22.81
C GLN A 247 -12.11 -28.62 -23.08
N ALA A 248 -11.26 -28.09 -22.18
CA ALA A 248 -10.69 -26.77 -22.34
C ALA A 248 -9.97 -26.66 -23.70
N THR A 249 -10.31 -25.65 -24.48
CA THR A 249 -9.73 -25.38 -25.80
C THR A 249 -9.34 -23.92 -25.94
N PHE A 250 -8.29 -23.66 -26.73
CA PHE A 250 -7.90 -22.30 -27.13
C PHE A 250 -8.08 -22.15 -28.64
N ILE A 251 -8.79 -21.11 -29.05
CA ILE A 251 -9.08 -20.82 -30.45
C ILE A 251 -8.48 -19.44 -30.76
N PRO A 252 -7.40 -19.35 -31.57
CA PRO A 252 -6.83 -18.07 -31.99
C PRO A 252 -7.85 -17.22 -32.75
N THR A 253 -7.88 -15.91 -32.49
CA THR A 253 -8.78 -14.97 -33.19
C THR A 253 -8.01 -13.81 -33.81
N GLY A 254 -7.16 -13.15 -33.02
CA GLY A 254 -6.31 -12.04 -33.47
C GLY A 254 -7.06 -10.74 -33.76
N VAL A 255 -8.01 -10.39 -32.89
CA VAL A 255 -8.93 -9.25 -33.09
C VAL A 255 -8.57 -8.09 -32.17
N TRP A 256 -8.66 -6.86 -32.67
CA TRP A 256 -8.51 -5.66 -31.85
C TRP A 256 -9.88 -5.13 -31.40
N TYR A 257 -9.93 -4.58 -30.19
CA TYR A 257 -11.07 -3.85 -29.65
C TYR A 257 -10.60 -2.44 -29.26
N TRP A 258 -11.40 -1.43 -29.58
CA TRP A 258 -11.02 -0.02 -29.44
C TRP A 258 -11.98 0.73 -28.54
N ASN A 259 -11.55 1.93 -28.14
CA ASN A 259 -12.37 2.95 -27.51
C ASN A 259 -12.83 2.62 -26.08
N PHE A 260 -12.12 1.77 -25.33
CA PHE A 260 -12.40 1.52 -23.91
C PHE A 260 -12.16 2.80 -23.13
N LEU A 261 -13.17 3.31 -22.44
CA LEU A 261 -13.11 4.57 -21.72
C LEU A 261 -12.51 4.39 -20.33
N HIS A 262 -11.43 5.10 -20.04
CA HIS A 262 -10.89 5.21 -18.70
C HIS A 262 -11.43 6.47 -18.02
N ARG A 263 -12.55 6.32 -17.30
CA ARG A 263 -13.28 7.44 -16.68
C ARG A 263 -12.40 8.37 -15.84
N HIS A 264 -11.45 7.85 -15.07
CA HIS A 264 -10.53 8.68 -14.29
C HIS A 264 -9.57 9.48 -15.19
N ASP A 265 -9.07 8.87 -16.27
CA ASP A 265 -8.09 9.50 -17.16
C ASP A 265 -8.72 10.51 -18.15
N THR A 266 -10.05 10.50 -18.35
CA THR A 266 -10.76 11.46 -19.23
C THR A 266 -10.53 12.91 -18.85
N ARG A 267 -10.17 13.13 -17.59
CA ARG A 267 -9.96 14.45 -17.00
C ARG A 267 -8.55 14.98 -17.26
N GLU A 268 -7.59 14.10 -17.55
CA GLU A 268 -6.18 14.43 -17.80
C GLU A 268 -5.84 14.49 -19.29
N SER A 269 -6.60 13.82 -20.17
CA SER A 269 -6.35 13.85 -21.60
C SER A 269 -7.63 13.76 -22.45
N ARG A 270 -7.64 14.42 -23.62
CA ARG A 270 -8.70 14.29 -24.65
C ARG A 270 -8.77 12.89 -25.29
N HIS A 271 -7.88 11.97 -24.88
CA HIS A 271 -7.68 10.64 -25.46
C HIS A 271 -7.65 9.56 -24.37
N ALA A 272 -8.50 9.62 -23.35
CA ALA A 272 -8.60 8.60 -22.29
C ALA A 272 -9.27 7.29 -22.74
N THR A 273 -8.95 6.87 -23.95
CA THR A 273 -9.47 5.65 -24.54
C THR A 273 -8.33 4.72 -24.91
N ASP A 274 -8.46 3.45 -24.57
CA ASP A 274 -7.46 2.44 -24.86
C ASP A 274 -7.96 1.42 -25.89
N ALA A 275 -7.02 0.69 -26.49
CA ALA A 275 -7.28 -0.40 -27.40
C ALA A 275 -6.59 -1.67 -26.90
N PHE A 276 -7.33 -2.77 -26.88
CA PHE A 276 -6.85 -4.07 -26.42
C PHE A 276 -6.91 -5.11 -27.52
N TYR A 277 -5.94 -6.02 -27.50
CA TYR A 277 -5.86 -7.13 -28.44
C TYR A 277 -6.46 -8.39 -27.81
N LEU A 278 -7.24 -9.14 -28.58
CA LEU A 278 -7.78 -10.44 -28.22
C LEU A 278 -6.97 -11.52 -28.96
N PRO A 279 -6.05 -12.23 -28.28
CA PRO A 279 -5.18 -13.22 -28.92
C PRO A 279 -5.95 -14.46 -29.38
N GLY A 280 -7.02 -14.80 -28.67
CA GLY A 280 -7.90 -15.92 -28.91
C GLY A 280 -8.92 -16.04 -27.80
N VAL A 281 -9.83 -17.00 -27.93
CA VAL A 281 -10.84 -17.32 -26.91
C VAL A 281 -10.57 -18.68 -26.29
N ILE A 282 -10.89 -18.80 -25.00
CA ILE A 282 -10.80 -20.07 -24.28
C ILE A 282 -12.23 -20.58 -24.07
N ARG A 283 -12.50 -21.84 -24.41
CA ARG A 283 -13.80 -22.48 -24.19
C ARG A 283 -13.66 -23.69 -23.30
N ALA A 284 -14.59 -23.87 -22.37
CA ALA A 284 -14.67 -25.06 -21.52
C ALA A 284 -16.10 -25.31 -21.06
N THR A 285 -16.37 -26.55 -20.66
CA THR A 285 -17.60 -26.94 -19.95
C THR A 285 -17.31 -26.99 -18.46
N LEU A 286 -18.20 -26.42 -17.65
CA LEU A 286 -18.10 -26.39 -16.19
C LEU A 286 -19.40 -26.96 -15.60
N TRP A 287 -19.33 -27.74 -14.53
CA TRP A 287 -20.49 -28.31 -13.84
C TRP A 287 -20.40 -28.05 -12.33
N PRO A 288 -21.52 -28.10 -11.59
CA PRO A 288 -21.53 -27.87 -10.15
C PRO A 288 -20.93 -29.06 -9.38
N ASP A 289 -19.61 -29.05 -9.24
CA ASP A 289 -18.79 -29.96 -8.44
C ASP A 289 -17.60 -29.16 -7.86
N GLU A 290 -17.12 -29.50 -6.65
CA GLU A 290 -16.00 -28.80 -6.02
C GLU A 290 -14.68 -28.94 -6.79
N ASP A 291 -14.47 -30.06 -7.47
CA ASP A 291 -13.25 -30.35 -8.23
C ASP A 291 -13.34 -29.87 -9.69
N ALA A 292 -14.54 -29.54 -10.17
CA ALA A 292 -14.80 -29.00 -11.50
C ALA A 292 -14.52 -27.49 -11.55
N THR A 293 -13.25 -27.14 -11.43
CA THR A 293 -12.77 -25.75 -11.58
C THR A 293 -12.17 -25.53 -12.96
N LEU A 294 -12.22 -24.28 -13.43
CA LEU A 294 -11.45 -23.79 -14.57
C LEU A 294 -10.57 -22.64 -14.08
N THR A 295 -9.25 -22.81 -14.13
CA THR A 295 -8.30 -21.78 -13.70
C THR A 295 -7.50 -21.26 -14.88
N ILE A 296 -7.55 -19.94 -15.09
CA ILE A 296 -6.70 -19.23 -16.05
C ILE A 296 -5.43 -18.76 -15.32
N ILE A 297 -4.29 -19.12 -15.87
CA ILE A 297 -2.96 -18.72 -15.43
C ILE A 297 -2.45 -17.73 -16.47
N VAL A 298 -2.12 -16.51 -16.03
CA VAL A 298 -1.40 -15.55 -16.87
C VAL A 298 -0.06 -15.27 -16.22
N SER A 299 1.04 -15.54 -16.91
CA SER A 299 2.37 -15.53 -16.29
C SER A 299 3.48 -15.15 -17.26
N THR A 300 4.46 -14.37 -16.76
CA THR A 300 5.76 -14.16 -17.42
C THR A 300 6.82 -15.17 -16.96
N GLU A 301 6.49 -16.04 -15.99
CA GLU A 301 7.40 -17.05 -15.47
C GLU A 301 7.46 -18.26 -16.43
N ASP A 302 8.54 -19.04 -16.33
CA ASP A 302 8.61 -20.35 -16.97
C ASP A 302 7.65 -21.31 -16.26
N ILE A 303 6.73 -21.90 -17.03
CA ILE A 303 5.66 -22.74 -16.49
C ILE A 303 6.07 -24.21 -16.57
N SER A 304 6.22 -24.87 -15.42
CA SER A 304 6.42 -26.32 -15.36
C SER A 304 5.09 -27.06 -15.49
N LEU A 305 5.07 -28.14 -16.30
CA LEU A 305 3.91 -29.02 -16.48
C LEU A 305 3.37 -29.59 -15.16
N SER A 306 4.26 -29.80 -14.17
CA SER A 306 3.88 -30.27 -12.83
C SER A 306 2.97 -29.30 -12.05
N THR A 307 2.89 -28.04 -12.50
CA THR A 307 2.06 -26.98 -11.90
C THR A 307 0.66 -26.93 -12.51
N LEU A 308 0.45 -27.55 -13.67
CA LEU A 308 -0.78 -27.49 -14.46
C LEU A 308 -1.79 -28.58 -14.06
N SER A 309 -2.17 -28.62 -12.78
CA SER A 309 -3.28 -29.46 -12.31
C SER A 309 -4.23 -28.70 -11.38
N PRO A 310 -5.54 -28.99 -11.41
CA PRO A 310 -6.52 -28.34 -10.53
C PRO A 310 -6.14 -28.40 -9.04
N ASP A 311 -5.65 -29.55 -8.55
CA ASP A 311 -5.23 -29.74 -7.16
C ASP A 311 -4.09 -28.80 -6.74
N ARG A 312 -3.09 -28.63 -7.61
CA ARG A 312 -1.94 -27.75 -7.33
C ARG A 312 -2.36 -26.29 -7.29
N LEU A 313 -3.28 -25.88 -8.15
CA LEU A 313 -3.82 -24.53 -8.19
C LEU A 313 -4.71 -24.24 -6.97
N ASN A 314 -5.55 -25.19 -6.57
CA ASN A 314 -6.33 -25.11 -5.34
C ASN A 314 -5.43 -25.05 -4.09
N LEU A 315 -4.34 -25.82 -4.06
CA LEU A 315 -3.34 -25.73 -3.00
C LEU A 315 -2.64 -24.37 -2.98
N SER A 316 -2.30 -23.81 -4.14
CA SER A 316 -1.74 -22.45 -4.26
C SER A 316 -2.67 -21.40 -3.66
N TYR A 317 -3.97 -21.44 -3.97
CA TYR A 317 -4.95 -20.54 -3.36
C TYR A 317 -4.98 -20.69 -1.83
N LYS A 318 -5.12 -21.93 -1.33
CA LYS A 318 -5.15 -22.23 0.12
C LYS A 318 -3.89 -21.73 0.83
N GLN A 319 -2.71 -21.90 0.24
CA GLN A 319 -1.44 -21.40 0.79
C GLN A 319 -1.37 -19.87 0.85
N ASN A 320 -1.91 -19.18 -0.16
CA ASN A 320 -1.96 -17.72 -0.16
C ASN A 320 -2.92 -17.18 0.90
N VAL A 321 -4.11 -17.78 1.03
CA VAL A 321 -5.08 -17.48 2.10
C VAL A 321 -4.47 -17.71 3.48
N GLU A 322 -3.86 -18.88 3.70
CA GLU A 322 -3.25 -19.22 4.99
C GLU A 322 -2.10 -18.26 5.33
N ARG A 323 -1.30 -17.84 4.35
CA ARG A 323 -0.25 -16.86 4.56
C ARG A 323 -0.80 -15.49 5.00
N GLN A 324 -1.91 -15.02 4.42
CA GLN A 324 -2.56 -13.78 4.85
C GLN A 324 -3.09 -13.88 6.28
N ARG A 325 -3.66 -15.04 6.64
CA ARG A 325 -4.08 -15.31 8.03
C ARG A 325 -2.90 -15.36 8.99
N GLN A 326 -1.79 -15.98 8.59
CA GLN A 326 -0.58 -16.04 9.41
C GLN A 326 0.01 -14.66 9.69
N LEU A 327 -0.06 -13.71 8.76
CA LEU A 327 0.35 -12.33 9.03
C LEU A 327 -0.43 -11.73 10.21
N PHE A 328 -1.75 -11.92 10.23
CA PHE A 328 -2.60 -11.48 11.33
C PHE A 328 -2.34 -12.26 12.62
N GLN A 329 -2.22 -13.59 12.55
CA GLN A 329 -1.96 -14.42 13.72
C GLN A 329 -0.61 -14.11 14.37
N ASN A 330 0.45 -13.90 13.57
CA ASN A 330 1.77 -13.53 14.08
C ASN A 330 1.74 -12.18 14.81
N ALA A 331 0.95 -11.21 14.34
CA ALA A 331 0.77 -9.92 15.00
C ALA A 331 0.03 -10.03 16.35
N LEU A 332 -0.88 -11.01 16.49
CA LEU A 332 -1.58 -11.29 17.75
C LEU A 332 -0.77 -12.17 18.70
N GLN A 333 0.01 -13.12 18.17
CA GLN A 333 0.79 -14.11 18.93
C GLN A 333 2.12 -14.39 18.19
N PRO A 334 3.26 -13.82 18.62
CA PRO A 334 4.54 -14.15 18.00
C PRO A 334 4.88 -15.63 18.22
N GLN A 335 5.43 -16.29 17.20
CA GLN A 335 6.02 -17.61 17.35
C GLN A 335 7.15 -17.54 18.37
N ARG A 336 7.08 -18.31 19.45
CA ARG A 336 8.17 -18.42 20.44
C ARG A 336 9.40 -19.01 19.75
N PHE A 337 10.37 -18.19 19.40
CA PHE A 337 11.71 -18.66 19.09
C PHE A 337 12.39 -19.08 20.40
N PHE A 338 12.60 -20.38 20.57
CA PHE A 338 13.50 -20.90 21.59
C PHE A 338 14.94 -20.75 21.07
N GLY A 339 15.55 -19.59 21.32
CA GLY A 339 17.02 -19.47 21.28
C GLY A 339 17.62 -20.08 22.55
N GLU A 340 18.78 -20.74 22.44
CA GLU A 340 19.57 -21.20 23.59
C GLU A 340 20.09 -19.99 24.38
N GLY A 341 19.26 -19.49 25.30
CA GLY A 341 19.54 -18.30 26.09
C GLY A 341 18.25 -17.83 26.71
N GLY A 342 17.83 -18.51 27.78
CA GLY A 342 16.57 -18.28 28.46
C GLY A 342 16.47 -16.89 29.08
N GLU A 343 16.03 -15.92 28.29
CA GLU A 343 15.30 -14.75 28.77
C GLU A 343 13.94 -14.74 28.07
N ALA A 344 12.86 -14.80 28.84
CA ALA A 344 11.52 -14.66 28.30
C ALA A 344 11.37 -13.23 27.77
N ALA A 345 11.62 -13.04 26.48
CA ALA A 345 11.36 -11.78 25.79
C ALA A 345 9.89 -11.38 26.05
N HIS A 346 9.68 -10.15 26.49
CA HIS A 346 8.36 -9.57 26.69
C HIS A 346 7.59 -9.69 25.37
N ALA A 347 6.63 -10.60 25.29
CA ALA A 347 5.88 -10.84 24.06
C ALA A 347 5.02 -9.61 23.76
N TYR A 348 5.43 -8.82 22.77
CA TYR A 348 4.72 -7.62 22.34
C TYR A 348 3.53 -8.03 21.46
N HIS A 349 2.35 -8.10 22.08
CA HIS A 349 1.09 -8.40 21.40
C HIS A 349 0.43 -7.10 20.91
N ILE A 350 0.09 -6.97 19.62
CA ILE A 350 -0.83 -5.90 19.21
C ILE A 350 -2.25 -6.31 19.63
N ARG A 351 -2.81 -5.65 20.64
CA ARG A 351 -4.17 -5.95 21.10
C ARG A 351 -5.23 -5.34 20.18
N ALA A 352 -6.38 -6.01 20.09
CA ALA A 352 -7.56 -5.49 19.41
C ALA A 352 -8.12 -4.29 20.19
N LEU A 353 -8.24 -3.14 19.54
CA LEU A 353 -8.86 -1.93 20.10
C LEU A 353 -10.38 -1.99 19.89
N PRO A 354 -11.21 -1.52 20.84
CA PRO A 354 -12.66 -1.48 20.67
C PRO A 354 -13.05 -0.27 19.81
N LEU A 355 -12.87 -0.39 18.50
CA LEU A 355 -13.04 0.72 17.55
C LEU A 355 -14.46 0.90 17.02
N THR A 356 -15.33 -0.09 17.21
CA THR A 356 -16.70 -0.05 16.66
C THR A 356 -17.73 0.12 17.76
N THR A 357 -18.86 0.75 17.47
CA THR A 357 -20.01 0.82 18.40
C THR A 357 -20.90 -0.42 18.31
N THR A 358 -20.41 -1.51 17.71
CA THR A 358 -21.17 -2.76 17.56
C THR A 358 -21.33 -3.48 18.90
N PRO A 359 -22.27 -4.45 19.02
CA PRO A 359 -22.46 -5.22 20.25
C PRO A 359 -21.19 -5.97 20.72
N ASP A 360 -20.27 -6.27 19.81
CA ASP A 360 -18.94 -6.82 20.10
C ASP A 360 -17.84 -5.90 19.52
N PRO A 361 -17.47 -4.84 20.25
CA PRO A 361 -16.52 -3.84 19.76
C PRO A 361 -15.12 -4.42 19.54
N TYR A 362 -14.76 -5.51 20.23
CA TYR A 362 -13.47 -6.17 20.09
C TYR A 362 -13.40 -7.04 18.84
N ALA A 363 -14.51 -7.68 18.43
CA ALA A 363 -14.59 -8.34 17.14
C ALA A 363 -14.36 -7.33 16.00
N GLY A 364 -15.10 -6.20 15.99
CA GLY A 364 -14.89 -5.15 15.00
C GLY A 364 -13.46 -4.58 15.01
N GLY A 365 -12.87 -4.43 16.21
CA GLY A 365 -11.47 -4.07 16.39
C GLY A 365 -10.46 -5.01 15.75
N GLN A 366 -10.68 -6.32 15.87
CA GLN A 366 -9.85 -7.34 15.21
C GLN A 366 -9.91 -7.23 13.69
N GLU A 367 -11.10 -6.94 13.15
CA GLU A 367 -11.29 -6.75 11.71
C GLU A 367 -10.55 -5.53 11.19
N TYR A 368 -10.68 -4.41 11.90
CA TYR A 368 -9.95 -3.18 11.58
C TYR A 368 -8.43 -3.44 11.57
N LEU A 369 -7.91 -4.10 12.61
CA LEU A 369 -6.49 -4.45 12.69
C LEU A 369 -6.05 -5.38 11.55
N GLN A 370 -6.88 -6.37 11.20
CA GLN A 370 -6.61 -7.29 10.09
C GLN A 370 -6.49 -6.53 8.77
N LEU A 371 -7.44 -5.64 8.46
CA LEU A 371 -7.43 -4.82 7.25
C LEU A 371 -6.21 -3.89 7.22
N LEU A 372 -5.89 -3.26 8.34
CA LEU A 372 -4.77 -2.33 8.45
C LEU A 372 -3.41 -3.05 8.25
N LEU A 373 -3.24 -4.25 8.82
CA LEU A 373 -2.05 -5.07 8.61
C LEU A 373 -1.92 -5.57 7.17
N GLN A 374 -3.04 -6.01 6.57
CA GLN A 374 -3.08 -6.42 5.16
C GLN A 374 -2.73 -5.25 4.22
N SER A 375 -3.25 -4.06 4.52
CA SER A 375 -2.93 -2.83 3.81
C SER A 375 -1.42 -2.52 3.87
N GLY A 376 -0.85 -2.50 5.08
CA GLY A 376 0.57 -2.24 5.28
C GLY A 376 1.49 -3.23 4.55
N ASN A 377 1.14 -4.52 4.56
CA ASN A 377 1.94 -5.57 3.91
C ASN A 377 1.98 -5.44 2.37
N ARG A 378 0.97 -4.81 1.74
CA ARG A 378 0.96 -4.60 0.28
C ARG A 378 2.05 -3.63 -0.17
N PHE A 379 2.44 -2.66 0.66
CA PHE A 379 3.50 -1.71 0.32
C PHE A 379 4.92 -2.29 0.39
N ILE A 380 5.09 -3.49 0.97
CA ILE A 380 6.38 -4.15 1.12
C ILE A 380 6.59 -5.16 -0.02
N ALA A 381 7.58 -4.90 -0.87
CA ALA A 381 7.94 -5.79 -1.97
C ALA A 381 9.41 -6.22 -1.92
N GLN A 382 9.68 -7.40 -2.46
CA GLN A 382 11.02 -7.97 -2.64
C GLN A 382 11.47 -7.69 -4.07
N ARG A 383 12.38 -6.74 -4.22
CA ARG A 383 12.94 -6.39 -5.53
C ARG A 383 14.18 -7.23 -5.79
N ALA A 384 14.23 -7.90 -6.93
CA ALA A 384 15.41 -8.63 -7.35
C ALA A 384 16.56 -7.64 -7.61
N LEU A 385 17.74 -7.94 -7.07
CA LEU A 385 18.97 -7.24 -7.45
C LEU A 385 19.30 -7.58 -8.91
N ALA A 386 19.66 -6.58 -9.71
CA ALA A 386 20.25 -6.84 -11.01
C ALA A 386 21.51 -7.69 -10.79
N ASN A 387 21.65 -8.79 -11.52
CA ASN A 387 22.88 -9.58 -11.49
C ASN A 387 24.03 -8.64 -11.88
N THR A 388 24.81 -8.17 -10.90
CA THR A 388 26.15 -7.67 -11.15
C THR A 388 26.84 -8.77 -11.94
N GLN A 389 27.30 -8.47 -13.15
CA GLN A 389 28.11 -9.39 -13.93
C GLN A 389 29.40 -9.69 -13.15
N GLY A 390 29.33 -10.68 -12.27
CA GLY A 390 30.44 -11.25 -11.56
C GLY A 390 31.02 -12.35 -12.44
N THR A 391 32.18 -12.09 -13.02
CA THR A 391 33.06 -13.12 -13.56
C THR A 391 33.43 -14.09 -12.43
N GLY A 392 32.79 -15.25 -12.34
CA GLY A 392 33.13 -16.23 -11.33
C GLY A 392 32.22 -17.45 -11.36
N LYS A 393 32.83 -18.62 -11.51
CA LYS A 393 32.18 -19.94 -11.53
C LYS A 393 31.41 -20.18 -10.23
N ASP A 394 30.09 -19.95 -10.21
CA ASP A 394 29.10 -20.59 -9.32
C ASP A 394 27.67 -20.18 -9.73
N ILE A 395 27.27 -20.54 -10.96
CA ILE A 395 25.97 -20.16 -11.57
C ILE A 395 24.86 -21.20 -11.28
N LEU A 396 25.16 -22.30 -10.58
CA LEU A 396 24.19 -23.39 -10.41
C LEU A 396 23.29 -23.28 -9.17
N PHE A 397 23.59 -22.41 -8.19
CA PHE A 397 22.81 -22.35 -6.93
C PHE A 397 22.63 -20.96 -6.29
N SER A 398 23.06 -19.85 -6.91
CA SER A 398 22.76 -18.53 -6.37
C SER A 398 21.39 -18.03 -6.86
N LYS A 399 20.39 -18.03 -5.96
CA LYS A 399 19.22 -17.16 -6.18
C LYS A 399 19.75 -15.73 -6.23
N PRO A 400 19.34 -14.89 -7.21
CA PRO A 400 19.62 -13.47 -7.17
C PRO A 400 19.16 -12.94 -5.81
N GLY A 401 20.01 -12.22 -5.09
CA GLY A 401 19.58 -11.60 -3.83
C GLY A 401 18.39 -10.68 -4.08
N SER A 402 17.35 -10.74 -3.25
CA SER A 402 16.31 -9.72 -3.24
C SER A 402 16.59 -8.70 -2.15
N ILE A 403 16.04 -7.50 -2.28
CA ILE A 403 16.05 -6.49 -1.22
C ILE A 403 14.60 -6.03 -0.98
N PRO A 404 14.15 -5.93 0.28
CA PRO A 404 12.87 -5.32 0.61
C PRO A 404 12.87 -3.84 0.22
N VAL A 405 11.79 -3.40 -0.42
CA VAL A 405 11.54 -1.99 -0.77
C VAL A 405 10.12 -1.60 -0.33
N LEU A 406 9.94 -0.32 -0.05
CA LEU A 406 8.65 0.28 0.26
C LEU A 406 8.18 1.12 -0.93
N PHE A 407 7.00 0.82 -1.46
CA PHE A 407 6.34 1.70 -2.42
C PHE A 407 5.63 2.83 -1.67
N ALA A 408 5.71 4.06 -2.17
CA ALA A 408 5.03 5.19 -1.55
C ALA A 408 3.51 5.12 -1.75
N ASN A 409 3.08 4.65 -2.92
CA ASN A 409 1.67 4.55 -3.29
C ASN A 409 1.39 3.43 -4.30
N TYR A 410 0.10 3.19 -4.56
CA TYR A 410 -0.38 2.39 -5.68
C TYR A 410 -1.06 3.26 -6.74
N TYR A 411 -0.82 2.84 -7.99
CA TYR A 411 -1.08 3.46 -9.30
C TYR A 411 -0.04 4.44 -9.84
N GLU A 412 0.73 5.15 -9.01
CA GLU A 412 1.94 5.88 -9.49
C GLU A 412 3.21 5.05 -9.27
N MET A 413 3.18 4.11 -8.33
CA MET A 413 4.27 3.16 -8.04
C MET A 413 5.61 3.85 -7.77
N GLU A 414 5.55 5.04 -7.17
CA GLU A 414 6.73 5.86 -6.92
C GLU A 414 7.55 5.34 -5.74
N ASN A 415 8.87 5.45 -5.84
CA ASN A 415 9.81 5.12 -4.77
C ASN A 415 10.33 6.40 -4.11
N ARG A 416 9.45 7.18 -3.49
CA ARG A 416 9.84 8.41 -2.76
C ARG A 416 10.59 8.04 -1.49
N THR A 417 11.82 8.55 -1.35
CA THR A 417 12.68 8.22 -0.21
C THR A 417 12.12 8.76 1.10
N ARG A 418 11.62 10.00 1.08
CA ARG A 418 10.97 10.63 2.25
C ARG A 418 9.80 9.77 2.76
N ASP A 419 8.89 9.40 1.87
CA ASP A 419 7.69 8.64 2.20
C ASP A 419 8.04 7.26 2.76
N ALA A 420 9.04 6.59 2.17
CA ALA A 420 9.55 5.31 2.68
C ALA A 420 10.10 5.46 4.12
N LEU A 421 10.86 6.51 4.41
CA LEU A 421 11.45 6.75 5.73
C LEU A 421 10.40 7.10 6.80
N ILE A 422 9.36 7.87 6.43
CA ILE A 422 8.22 8.17 7.31
C ILE A 422 7.39 6.90 7.57
N ALA A 423 7.12 6.10 6.54
CA ALA A 423 6.28 4.91 6.66
C ALA A 423 7.00 3.73 7.36
N LEU A 424 8.33 3.67 7.30
CA LEU A 424 9.14 2.54 7.78
C LEU A 424 8.80 2.14 9.22
N PRO A 425 8.77 3.04 10.23
CA PRO A 425 8.44 2.65 11.61
C PRO A 425 7.10 1.92 11.74
N GLY A 426 6.07 2.42 11.06
CA GLY A 426 4.74 1.83 11.08
C GLY A 426 4.64 0.50 10.33
N LEU A 427 5.25 0.43 9.14
CA LEU A 427 5.12 -0.73 8.26
C LEU A 427 6.04 -1.90 8.68
N THR A 428 7.18 -1.63 9.32
CA THR A 428 8.17 -2.66 9.65
C THR A 428 8.43 -2.82 11.14
N LEU A 429 8.49 -1.76 11.94
CA LEU A 429 8.81 -1.89 13.37
C LEU A 429 7.60 -2.33 14.20
N VAL A 430 6.42 -1.77 13.91
CA VAL A 430 5.16 -2.21 14.54
C VAL A 430 4.85 -3.68 14.22
N THR A 431 5.19 -4.12 13.01
CA THR A 431 4.97 -5.50 12.52
C THR A 431 6.14 -6.44 12.80
N GLU A 432 7.13 -5.99 13.59
CA GLU A 432 8.33 -6.75 14.01
C GLU A 432 9.21 -7.27 12.86
N ARG A 433 9.12 -6.66 11.68
CA ARG A 433 9.97 -6.95 10.53
C ARG A 433 11.29 -6.19 10.62
N TYR A 434 12.02 -6.38 11.72
CA TYR A 434 13.26 -5.65 12.01
C TYR A 434 14.35 -5.90 10.95
N ASP A 435 14.46 -7.14 10.45
CA ASP A 435 15.41 -7.48 9.38
C ASP A 435 15.08 -6.78 8.07
N ASP A 436 13.79 -6.69 7.71
CA ASP A 436 13.38 -5.93 6.52
C ASP A 436 13.68 -4.43 6.74
N ALA A 437 13.40 -3.89 7.93
CA ALA A 437 13.68 -2.49 8.28
C ALA A 437 15.16 -2.15 8.12
N LEU A 438 16.06 -2.98 8.66
CA LEU A 438 17.50 -2.79 8.57
C LEU A 438 17.99 -2.87 7.12
N ARG A 439 17.50 -3.85 6.35
CA ARG A 439 17.84 -4.01 4.93
C ARG A 439 17.37 -2.84 4.08
N ILE A 440 16.19 -2.28 4.37
CA ILE A 440 15.69 -1.06 3.72
C ILE A 440 16.60 0.13 4.06
N LEU A 441 16.95 0.33 5.33
CA LEU A 441 17.85 1.42 5.76
C LEU A 441 19.22 1.31 5.08
N HIS A 442 19.81 0.12 5.00
CA HIS A 442 21.05 -0.09 4.23
C HIS A 442 20.88 0.21 2.76
N GLU A 443 19.80 -0.24 2.11
CA GLU A 443 19.56 0.04 0.70
C GLU A 443 19.45 1.54 0.43
N VAL A 444 18.68 2.27 1.26
CA VAL A 444 18.60 3.74 1.17
C VAL A 444 19.97 4.37 1.36
N ALA A 445 20.75 3.93 2.35
CA ALA A 445 22.07 4.48 2.66
C ALA A 445 23.10 4.28 1.53
N ARG A 446 22.92 3.30 0.64
CA ARG A 446 23.79 3.12 -0.53
C ARG A 446 23.72 4.27 -1.52
N HIS A 447 22.66 5.09 -1.46
CA HIS A 447 22.43 6.20 -2.36
C HIS A 447 22.81 7.56 -1.76
N PHE A 448 23.55 7.59 -0.64
CA PHE A 448 24.16 8.83 -0.16
C PHE A 448 25.13 9.40 -1.20
N LYS A 449 24.94 10.67 -1.56
CA LYS A 449 25.86 11.45 -2.40
C LYS A 449 26.14 12.77 -1.71
N ASP A 450 27.42 13.03 -1.39
CA ASP A 450 27.84 14.26 -0.72
C ASP A 450 27.02 14.60 0.53
N GLY A 451 26.71 13.59 1.35
CA GLY A 451 25.93 13.76 2.58
C GLY A 451 24.44 14.03 2.36
N LEU A 452 23.92 13.79 1.16
CA LEU A 452 22.49 13.92 0.85
C LEU A 452 21.92 12.60 0.32
N LEU A 453 20.67 12.33 0.66
CA LEU A 453 19.87 11.28 0.05
C LEU A 453 19.01 11.84 -1.08
N PRO A 454 18.70 11.02 -2.11
CA PRO A 454 17.86 11.44 -3.21
C PRO A 454 16.38 11.42 -2.80
N ASP A 455 15.56 12.27 -3.43
CA ASP A 455 14.11 12.40 -3.26
C ASP A 455 13.37 11.13 -3.67
N ARG A 456 13.95 10.37 -4.60
CA ARG A 456 13.49 9.05 -5.05
C ARG A 456 14.62 8.02 -5.04
N LEU A 457 14.28 6.76 -4.88
CA LEU A 457 15.20 5.64 -5.11
C LEU A 457 15.25 5.25 -6.60
N PRO A 458 16.37 4.70 -7.08
CA PRO A 458 16.51 4.34 -8.49
C PRO A 458 15.55 3.21 -8.89
N VAL A 459 14.88 3.38 -10.03
CA VAL A 459 14.11 2.32 -10.70
C VAL A 459 14.88 1.83 -11.93
N PRO A 460 14.65 0.60 -12.41
CA PRO A 460 15.42 0.07 -13.53
C PRO A 460 15.27 1.00 -14.75
N GLY A 461 16.38 1.33 -15.41
CA GLY A 461 16.38 2.26 -16.54
C GLY A 461 16.20 3.75 -16.22
N GLN A 462 16.02 4.13 -14.95
CA GLN A 462 16.00 5.53 -14.52
C GLN A 462 17.02 5.77 -13.41
N SER A 463 18.28 5.98 -13.82
CA SER A 463 19.37 6.35 -12.92
C SER A 463 19.08 7.68 -12.19
N LEU A 464 19.68 7.84 -11.02
CA LEU A 464 19.61 9.09 -10.27
C LEU A 464 20.40 10.19 -10.99
N GLN A 465 19.86 11.40 -10.96
CA GLN A 465 20.45 12.64 -11.47
C GLN A 465 20.72 13.60 -10.29
N ASP A 466 21.52 14.64 -10.51
CA ASP A 466 21.78 15.65 -9.47
C ASP A 466 20.51 16.36 -9.01
N SER A 467 19.53 16.53 -9.90
CA SER A 467 18.22 17.08 -9.58
C SER A 467 17.41 16.22 -8.60
N ASP A 468 17.73 14.92 -8.48
CA ASP A 468 17.08 14.05 -7.51
C ASP A 468 17.58 14.30 -6.08
N TYR A 469 18.63 15.09 -5.85
CA TYR A 469 19.18 15.39 -4.51
C TYR A 469 18.76 16.80 -4.06
N GLY A 470 17.51 17.17 -4.31
CA GLY A 470 16.97 18.52 -4.09
C GLY A 470 16.47 18.77 -2.67
N SER A 471 15.90 17.75 -2.01
CA SER A 471 15.18 17.95 -0.76
C SER A 471 16.05 18.41 0.41
N ALA A 472 15.47 19.29 1.23
CA ALA A 472 16.04 19.73 2.49
C ALA A 472 15.79 18.76 3.66
N ASP A 473 14.71 17.97 3.61
CA ASP A 473 14.26 17.16 4.74
C ASP A 473 14.49 15.64 4.53
N THR A 474 14.71 15.16 3.30
CA THR A 474 14.81 13.71 3.00
C THR A 474 15.92 13.05 3.81
N THR A 475 17.11 13.65 3.83
CA THR A 475 18.24 13.15 4.63
C THR A 475 17.94 13.22 6.12
N LEU A 476 17.23 14.24 6.60
CA LEU A 476 16.90 14.39 8.02
C LEU A 476 15.86 13.35 8.46
N TRP A 477 14.93 12.94 7.59
CA TRP A 477 14.03 11.81 7.84
C TRP A 477 14.76 10.47 8.00
N PHE A 478 15.98 10.33 7.45
CA PHE A 478 16.80 9.14 7.68
C PHE A 478 17.29 9.07 9.12
N PHE A 479 17.68 10.21 9.72
CA PHE A 479 18.02 10.28 11.14
C PHE A 479 16.83 9.84 12.01
N TYR A 480 15.62 10.31 11.69
CA TYR A 480 14.39 9.90 12.37
C TYR A 480 14.15 8.39 12.25
N ALA A 481 14.15 7.84 11.03
CA ALA A 481 13.87 6.42 10.82
C ALA A 481 14.90 5.50 11.49
N LEU A 482 16.19 5.87 11.43
CA LEU A 482 17.26 5.14 12.12
C LEU A 482 17.11 5.24 13.64
N ASP A 483 16.78 6.41 14.19
CA ASP A 483 16.50 6.54 15.62
C ASP A 483 15.33 5.64 16.04
N CYS A 484 14.21 5.66 15.31
CA CYS A 484 13.08 4.75 15.58
C CYS A 484 13.52 3.28 15.59
N TYR A 485 14.32 2.85 14.62
CA TYR A 485 14.86 1.49 14.57
C TYR A 485 15.74 1.17 15.79
N LEU A 486 16.67 2.06 16.15
CA LEU A 486 17.59 1.87 17.28
C LEU A 486 16.85 1.90 18.63
N GLN A 487 15.82 2.73 18.78
CA GLN A 487 15.01 2.77 20.00
C GLN A 487 14.20 1.48 20.20
N VAL A 488 13.65 0.91 19.11
CA VAL A 488 12.85 -0.31 19.20
C VAL A 488 13.73 -1.55 19.38
N THR A 489 14.78 -1.69 18.55
CA THR A 489 15.62 -2.90 18.52
C THR A 489 16.73 -2.92 19.56
N ARG A 490 17.11 -1.74 20.09
CA ARG A 490 18.29 -1.54 20.95
C ARG A 490 19.61 -2.01 20.30
N ASN A 491 19.62 -2.24 18.99
CA ASN A 491 20.77 -2.76 18.28
C ASN A 491 21.66 -1.63 17.72
N TYR A 492 22.39 -0.97 18.63
CA TYR A 492 23.29 0.13 18.31
C TYR A 492 24.58 -0.29 17.61
N GLU A 493 24.83 -1.60 17.41
CA GLU A 493 26.00 -2.07 16.66
C GLU A 493 25.95 -1.64 15.20
N PHE A 494 24.76 -1.65 14.58
CA PHE A 494 24.58 -1.22 13.18
C PHE A 494 24.70 0.28 12.95
N LEU A 495 24.78 1.09 14.02
CA LEU A 495 24.96 2.54 13.90
C LEU A 495 26.24 2.89 13.13
N GLU A 496 27.30 2.09 13.29
CA GLU A 496 28.60 2.31 12.66
C GLU A 496 28.52 2.30 11.13
N ASP A 497 27.61 1.50 10.56
CA ASP A 497 27.41 1.37 9.13
C ASP A 497 26.89 2.67 8.48
N PHE A 498 26.24 3.52 9.28
CA PHE A 498 25.60 4.75 8.82
C PHE A 498 26.35 6.01 9.27
N TYR A 499 27.04 5.95 10.42
CA TYR A 499 27.52 7.13 11.12
C TYR A 499 28.42 8.05 10.28
N SER A 500 29.30 7.49 9.45
CA SER A 500 30.18 8.27 8.56
C SER A 500 29.39 9.14 7.56
N SER A 501 28.36 8.55 6.93
CA SER A 501 27.47 9.26 6.00
C SER A 501 26.67 10.34 6.72
N LEU A 502 26.21 10.07 7.94
CA LEU A 502 25.46 11.02 8.77
C LEU A 502 26.34 12.20 9.22
N ALA A 503 27.57 11.95 9.66
CA ALA A 503 28.53 12.99 9.98
C ALA A 503 28.86 13.86 8.74
N THR A 504 29.01 13.23 7.57
CA THR A 504 29.18 13.94 6.29
C THR A 504 27.97 14.82 5.97
N SER A 505 26.76 14.33 6.24
CA SER A 505 25.50 15.07 6.05
C SER A 505 25.48 16.35 6.90
N ILE A 506 25.78 16.24 8.20
CA ILE A 506 25.89 17.40 9.11
C ILE A 506 26.90 18.43 8.58
N HIS A 507 28.09 17.96 8.20
CA HIS A 507 29.14 18.84 7.69
C HIS A 507 28.71 19.56 6.40
N ARG A 508 28.03 18.87 5.50
CA ARG A 508 27.55 19.40 4.22
C ARG A 508 26.44 20.43 4.40
N TYR A 509 25.50 20.19 5.30
CA TYR A 509 24.52 21.20 5.69
C TYR A 509 25.18 22.46 6.26
N ILE A 510 26.25 22.33 7.04
CA ILE A 510 26.97 23.50 7.60
C ILE A 510 27.75 24.27 6.53
N GLN A 511 28.44 23.58 5.62
CA GLN A 511 29.22 24.23 4.56
C GLN A 511 28.35 24.83 3.45
N GLY A 512 27.12 24.33 3.32
CA GLY A 512 26.27 24.59 2.18
C GLY A 512 26.30 23.42 1.19
N THR A 513 25.11 23.01 0.76
CA THR A 513 24.90 21.99 -0.25
C THR A 513 24.94 22.61 -1.66
N PHE A 514 25.07 21.78 -2.69
CA PHE A 514 25.10 22.25 -4.08
C PHE A 514 23.78 22.93 -4.52
N ASN A 515 22.67 22.60 -3.86
CA ASN A 515 21.35 23.16 -4.13
C ASN A 515 21.02 24.38 -3.25
N GLY A 516 22.00 24.92 -2.51
CA GLY A 516 21.90 26.19 -1.78
C GLY A 516 21.28 26.09 -0.38
N ILE A 517 21.14 24.88 0.17
CA ILE A 517 20.73 24.67 1.56
C ILE A 517 21.96 24.82 2.46
N TYR A 518 21.88 25.63 3.50
CA TYR A 518 23.00 25.85 4.41
C TYR A 518 22.54 26.18 5.82
N VAL A 519 23.39 25.92 6.82
CA VAL A 519 23.20 26.39 8.19
C VAL A 519 23.72 27.82 8.28
N ASP A 520 22.86 28.74 8.71
CA ASP A 520 23.25 30.10 9.03
C ASP A 520 24.12 30.11 10.30
N ALA A 521 25.32 30.68 10.20
CA ALA A 521 26.30 30.66 11.26
C ALA A 521 25.91 31.55 12.45
N ASP A 522 25.07 32.56 12.24
CA ASP A 522 24.68 33.51 13.28
C ASP A 522 23.67 32.92 14.26
N ASP A 523 22.83 31.99 13.79
CA ASP A 523 21.74 31.42 14.58
C ASP A 523 21.68 29.88 14.61
N GLY A 524 22.52 29.19 13.83
CA GLY A 524 22.59 27.73 13.78
C GLY A 524 21.38 27.05 13.14
N LEU A 525 20.54 27.79 12.41
CA LEU A 525 19.35 27.31 11.74
C LEU A 525 19.61 26.99 10.26
N LEU A 526 18.95 25.95 9.76
CA LEU A 526 18.96 25.57 8.35
C LEU A 526 18.10 26.54 7.52
N ASN A 527 18.75 27.20 6.57
CA ASN A 527 18.16 28.07 5.58
C ASN A 527 18.11 27.39 4.20
N ILE A 528 17.00 27.58 3.48
CA ILE A 528 16.77 26.99 2.16
C ILE A 528 16.41 28.08 1.12
N PRO A 529 16.87 27.96 -0.14
CA PRO A 529 16.74 29.02 -1.15
C PRO A 529 15.36 29.07 -1.83
N GLY A 530 14.44 28.17 -1.46
CA GLY A 530 13.10 28.02 -2.07
C GLY A 530 13.06 27.02 -3.23
N LYS A 531 11.86 26.83 -3.79
CA LYS A 531 11.47 25.83 -4.82
C LYS A 531 11.21 24.41 -4.32
N GLY A 532 10.11 24.21 -3.57
CA GLY A 532 9.55 22.87 -3.34
C GLY A 532 10.50 21.87 -2.66
N LEU A 533 11.42 22.34 -1.81
CA LEU A 533 12.47 21.50 -1.20
C LEU A 533 12.03 20.84 0.12
N THR A 534 10.81 21.10 0.59
CA THR A 534 10.20 20.48 1.79
C THR A 534 9.17 19.44 1.38
N TRP A 535 8.56 18.71 2.30
CA TRP A 535 7.43 17.82 1.96
C TRP A 535 6.23 18.55 1.33
N MET A 536 6.07 19.86 1.56
CA MET A 536 5.12 20.71 0.85
C MET A 536 5.69 21.17 -0.50
N ASN A 537 5.81 20.26 -1.46
CA ASN A 537 6.59 20.42 -2.70
C ASN A 537 5.77 20.60 -3.99
N ALA A 538 4.50 20.97 -3.91
CA ALA A 538 3.71 21.24 -5.11
C ALA A 538 4.30 22.41 -5.94
N VAL A 539 4.52 22.16 -7.23
CA VAL A 539 5.08 23.11 -8.20
C VAL A 539 4.22 23.11 -9.47
N ILE A 540 3.85 24.30 -9.94
CA ILE A 540 3.10 24.50 -11.19
C ILE A 540 3.88 25.45 -12.08
N ASP A 541 4.18 25.01 -13.30
CA ASP A 541 4.93 25.79 -14.30
C ASP A 541 6.25 26.38 -13.75
N GLY A 542 6.94 25.62 -12.88
CA GLY A 542 8.20 26.00 -12.25
C GLY A 542 8.06 26.92 -11.02
N VAL A 543 6.84 27.26 -10.61
CA VAL A 543 6.54 28.10 -9.44
C VAL A 543 6.00 27.23 -8.30
N ALA A 544 6.60 27.37 -7.12
CA ALA A 544 6.11 26.68 -5.93
C ALA A 544 4.74 27.23 -5.52
N VAL A 545 3.78 26.33 -5.27
CA VAL A 545 2.43 26.69 -4.77
C VAL A 545 2.52 27.19 -3.33
N THR A 546 3.36 26.52 -2.54
CA THR A 546 3.70 26.88 -1.16
C THR A 546 5.17 27.26 -1.12
N PRO A 547 5.53 28.52 -1.41
CA PRO A 547 6.91 28.98 -1.32
C PRO A 547 7.35 29.00 0.14
N ARG A 548 8.43 28.27 0.44
CA ARG A 548 8.96 28.13 1.81
C ARG A 548 10.46 28.39 1.88
N ALA A 549 10.92 29.37 1.09
CA ALA A 549 12.29 29.87 1.16
C ALA A 549 12.52 30.56 2.50
N GLY A 550 13.74 30.49 3.05
CA GLY A 550 14.04 30.94 4.41
C GLY A 550 14.32 29.74 5.32
N LYS A 551 13.82 29.79 6.56
CA LYS A 551 14.03 28.77 7.59
C LYS A 551 12.70 28.13 7.99
N PRO A 552 12.24 27.06 7.31
CA PRO A 552 11.02 26.34 7.67
C PRO A 552 11.12 25.67 9.05
N ILE A 553 10.02 25.68 9.81
CA ILE A 553 10.00 25.16 11.18
C ILE A 553 10.29 23.65 11.25
N GLU A 554 9.73 22.83 10.36
CA GLU A 554 9.88 21.38 10.42
C GLU A 554 11.25 20.90 9.95
N VAL A 555 11.86 21.58 8.97
CA VAL A 555 13.25 21.32 8.56
C VAL A 555 14.18 21.59 9.75
N ASN A 556 13.95 22.71 10.46
CA ASN A 556 14.76 23.06 11.64
C ASN A 556 14.46 22.19 12.87
N ALA A 557 13.24 21.66 13.01
CA ALA A 557 12.91 20.65 14.01
C ALA A 557 13.66 19.33 13.75
N LEU A 558 13.67 18.86 12.50
CA LEU A 558 14.41 17.67 12.08
C LEU A 558 15.94 17.89 12.17
N TRP A 559 16.42 19.10 11.91
CA TRP A 559 17.81 19.49 12.12
C TRP A 559 18.22 19.41 13.59
N TYR A 560 17.39 19.98 14.47
CA TYR A 560 17.58 19.89 15.91
C TYR A 560 17.60 18.43 16.39
N LEU A 561 16.69 17.60 15.86
CA LEU A 561 16.71 16.15 16.09
C LEU A 561 18.05 15.54 15.65
N ALA A 562 18.48 15.78 14.41
CA ALA A 562 19.72 15.23 13.88
C ALA A 562 20.95 15.61 14.74
N LEU A 563 21.07 16.88 15.15
CA LEU A 563 22.12 17.33 16.06
C LEU A 563 22.04 16.64 17.43
N SER A 564 20.83 16.51 18.00
CA SER A 564 20.61 15.81 19.27
C SER A 564 21.07 14.35 19.19
N LEU A 565 20.71 13.67 18.09
CA LEU A 565 21.10 12.28 17.84
C LEU A 565 22.61 12.15 17.65
N MET A 566 23.26 13.07 16.94
CA MET A 566 24.71 13.03 16.77
C MET A 566 25.47 13.24 18.07
N VAL A 567 24.95 14.04 19.01
CA VAL A 567 25.49 14.11 20.38
C VAL A 567 25.38 12.74 21.08
N GLU A 568 24.19 12.13 21.10
CA GLU A 568 23.97 10.83 21.76
C GLU A 568 24.81 9.70 21.12
N TRP A 569 24.79 9.59 19.80
CA TRP A 569 25.45 8.56 19.02
C TRP A 569 26.98 8.66 19.11
N SER A 570 27.53 9.89 19.08
CA SER A 570 28.98 10.08 19.26
C SER A 570 29.45 9.68 20.67
N GLN A 571 28.67 9.99 21.71
CA GLN A 571 28.95 9.57 23.08
C GLN A 571 28.91 8.03 23.22
N TYR A 572 27.90 7.40 22.63
CA TYR A 572 27.79 5.94 22.61
C TYR A 572 29.01 5.28 21.95
N LEU A 573 29.38 5.70 20.74
CA LEU A 573 30.51 5.14 19.99
C LEU A 573 31.87 5.35 20.70
N ASN A 574 32.05 6.51 21.34
CA ASN A 574 33.23 6.78 22.17
C ASN A 574 33.32 5.83 23.37
N SER A 575 32.20 5.62 24.06
CA SER A 575 32.15 4.74 25.24
C SER A 575 32.41 3.27 24.90
N SER A 576 32.02 2.85 23.70
CA SER A 576 32.25 1.52 23.14
C SER A 576 33.70 1.30 22.65
N ARG A 577 34.58 2.31 22.75
CA ARG A 577 35.99 2.31 22.29
C ARG A 577 36.19 1.96 20.82
N ARG A 578 35.15 2.12 19.99
CA ARG A 578 35.21 1.74 18.57
C ARG A 578 35.80 2.85 17.70
N LEU A 579 35.51 4.13 17.99
CA LEU A 579 36.03 5.31 17.27
C LEU A 579 36.06 6.55 18.20
N SER A 580 36.93 7.54 17.93
CA SER A 580 36.96 8.84 18.64
C SER A 580 36.21 9.90 17.84
N HIS A 581 35.10 10.40 18.40
CA HIS A 581 34.22 11.40 17.78
C HIS A 581 33.97 12.59 18.72
N ALA A 582 33.98 13.81 18.17
CA ALA A 582 33.85 15.04 18.94
C ALA A 582 32.40 15.37 19.29
N ALA A 583 31.84 14.73 20.33
CA ALA A 583 30.49 15.03 20.82
C ALA A 583 30.29 16.52 21.18
N SER A 584 31.35 17.18 21.65
CA SER A 584 31.32 18.61 21.99
C SER A 584 31.02 19.52 20.80
N TYR A 585 31.48 19.14 19.60
CA TYR A 585 31.22 19.90 18.38
C TYR A 585 29.72 19.96 18.06
N TYR A 586 29.03 18.83 18.11
CA TYR A 586 27.58 18.78 17.89
C TYR A 586 26.81 19.45 19.03
N GLN A 587 27.31 19.38 20.27
CA GLN A 587 26.68 20.01 21.43
C GLN A 587 26.65 21.54 21.33
N GLU A 588 27.71 22.16 20.79
CA GLU A 588 27.76 23.61 20.56
C GLU A 588 26.71 24.05 19.53
N LEU A 589 26.65 23.37 18.39
CA LEU A 589 25.66 23.59 17.34
C LEU A 589 24.22 23.42 17.87
N LEU A 590 23.99 22.35 18.63
CA LEU A 590 22.69 22.04 19.23
C LEU A 590 22.24 23.16 20.18
N THR A 591 23.16 23.71 20.96
CA THR A 591 22.87 24.78 21.94
C THR A 591 22.46 26.07 21.26
N LEU A 592 23.14 26.43 20.17
CA LEU A 592 22.80 27.60 19.35
C LEU A 592 21.44 27.41 18.67
N CYS A 593 21.27 26.30 17.95
CA CYS A 593 20.01 25.95 17.27
C CYS A 593 18.81 25.96 18.24
N LYS A 594 18.96 25.37 19.44
CA LYS A 594 17.92 25.39 20.48
C LYS A 594 17.46 26.80 20.83
N ARG A 595 18.43 27.68 21.09
CA ARG A 595 18.18 29.05 21.52
C ARG A 595 17.44 29.82 20.42
N SER A 596 17.92 29.69 19.18
CA SER A 596 17.33 30.36 18.02
C SER A 596 15.93 29.85 17.71
N LEU A 597 15.68 28.52 17.78
CA LEU A 597 14.35 27.95 17.64
C LEU A 597 13.35 28.57 18.63
N GLN A 598 13.74 28.70 19.91
CA GLN A 598 12.88 29.27 20.95
C GLN A 598 12.65 30.77 20.77
N GLN A 599 13.65 31.52 20.32
CA GLN A 599 13.60 32.98 20.23
C GLN A 599 12.96 33.50 18.94
N ARG A 600 13.22 32.81 17.81
CA ARG A 600 12.90 33.32 16.48
C ARG A 600 11.57 32.81 15.94
N PHE A 601 11.18 31.59 16.26
CA PHE A 601 9.96 30.99 15.71
C PHE A 601 8.70 31.30 16.50
N TRP A 602 8.77 31.84 17.73
CA TRP A 602 7.58 32.13 18.50
C TRP A 602 6.80 33.33 17.91
N TYR A 603 5.56 33.09 17.50
CA TYR A 603 4.63 34.12 17.05
C TYR A 603 3.70 34.53 18.19
N ASP A 604 4.04 35.65 18.82
CA ASP A 604 3.39 36.10 20.06
C ASP A 604 1.89 36.37 19.93
N GLN A 605 1.46 37.01 18.84
CA GLN A 605 0.05 37.36 18.62
C GLN A 605 -0.85 36.14 18.42
N GLY A 606 -0.31 35.06 17.86
CA GLY A 606 -1.05 33.81 17.62
C GLY A 606 -0.88 32.78 18.73
N HIS A 607 0.14 32.93 19.59
CA HIS A 607 0.55 31.92 20.57
C HIS A 607 0.90 30.55 19.93
N TYR A 608 1.48 30.59 18.74
CA TYR A 608 2.00 29.43 18.01
C TYR A 608 3.33 29.77 17.32
N LEU A 609 3.86 28.92 16.44
CA LEU A 609 5.13 29.17 15.75
C LEU A 609 4.94 29.75 14.34
N TYR A 610 5.83 30.63 13.90
CA TYR A 610 5.96 30.94 12.47
C TYR A 610 6.20 29.66 11.67
N ASP A 611 5.59 29.53 10.49
CA ASP A 611 5.84 28.38 9.61
C ASP A 611 7.22 28.46 8.96
N VAL A 612 7.64 29.69 8.62
CA VAL A 612 8.95 30.00 8.04
C VAL A 612 9.43 31.33 8.63
N VAL A 613 10.71 31.41 9.02
CA VAL A 613 11.35 32.68 9.39
C VAL A 613 12.39 33.07 8.33
N ASP A 614 12.72 34.35 8.22
CA ASP A 614 13.60 34.90 7.18
C ASP A 614 13.15 34.54 5.74
N GLY A 615 11.83 34.49 5.53
CA GLY A 615 11.27 34.34 4.20
C GLY A 615 11.54 35.59 3.33
N PRO A 616 11.34 35.49 2.00
CA PRO A 616 11.53 36.62 1.08
C PRO A 616 10.72 37.87 1.45
N ASP A 617 9.54 37.66 2.05
CA ASP A 617 8.61 38.71 2.48
C ASP A 617 8.61 38.90 4.02
N GLY A 618 9.58 38.33 4.73
CA GLY A 618 9.65 38.31 6.20
C GLY A 618 9.19 36.98 6.81
N ASP A 619 8.85 37.00 8.09
CA ASP A 619 8.40 35.82 8.83
C ASP A 619 6.95 35.46 8.47
N ASP A 620 6.71 34.20 8.12
CA ASP A 620 5.41 33.66 7.71
C ASP A 620 4.63 33.14 8.92
N ALA A 621 3.56 33.86 9.29
CA ALA A 621 2.66 33.51 10.39
C ALA A 621 1.54 32.54 10.00
N SER A 622 1.54 31.99 8.78
CA SER A 622 0.55 31.02 8.32
C SER A 622 0.45 29.84 9.29
N LEU A 623 -0.75 29.58 9.83
CA LEU A 623 -0.96 28.45 10.73
C LEU A 623 -1.02 27.15 9.92
N ARG A 624 0.04 26.34 10.05
CA ARG A 624 0.26 25.09 9.30
C ARG A 624 0.66 23.95 10.24
N PRO A 625 0.44 22.68 9.85
CA PRO A 625 0.70 21.54 10.73
C PRO A 625 2.19 21.21 10.86
N ASN A 626 3.08 21.85 10.08
CA ASN A 626 4.54 21.65 10.16
C ASN A 626 5.10 21.85 11.57
N GLN A 627 4.49 22.77 12.32
CA GLN A 627 4.85 23.06 13.70
C GLN A 627 4.76 21.81 14.59
N LEU A 628 3.84 20.88 14.32
CA LEU A 628 3.73 19.63 15.07
C LEU A 628 5.02 18.82 15.10
N LEU A 629 5.82 18.85 14.03
CA LEU A 629 7.10 18.14 14.00
C LEU A 629 8.10 18.74 15.00
N ALA A 630 8.02 20.05 15.29
CA ALA A 630 8.79 20.66 16.37
C ALA A 630 8.34 20.23 17.78
N LEU A 631 7.14 19.64 17.90
CA LEU A 631 6.58 19.16 19.16
C LEU A 631 6.76 17.64 19.35
N SER A 632 6.58 16.86 18.28
CA SER A 632 6.38 15.40 18.32
C SER A 632 7.66 14.57 18.35
N LEU A 633 8.78 15.13 17.86
CA LEU A 633 10.05 14.41 17.78
C LEU A 633 10.61 14.12 19.18
N ARG A 634 11.32 12.99 19.32
CA ARG A 634 11.93 12.53 20.60
C ARG A 634 12.71 13.64 21.29
N HIS A 635 13.44 14.44 20.51
CA HIS A 635 14.13 15.64 20.96
C HIS A 635 13.44 16.87 20.40
N SER A 636 12.97 17.76 21.28
CA SER A 636 12.37 19.04 20.88
C SER A 636 12.97 20.19 21.67
N ALA A 637 13.23 21.29 20.95
CA ALA A 637 13.78 22.52 21.50
C ALA A 637 12.76 23.28 22.36
N LEU A 638 11.46 23.05 22.17
CA LEU A 638 10.40 23.86 22.76
C LEU A 638 10.16 23.51 24.23
N THR A 639 9.83 24.53 25.03
CA THR A 639 9.33 24.36 26.39
C THR A 639 7.96 23.69 26.35
N ARG A 640 7.59 23.03 27.45
CA ARG A 640 6.32 22.34 27.55
C ARG A 640 5.12 23.27 27.37
N GLU A 641 5.18 24.48 27.92
CA GLU A 641 4.13 25.51 27.81
C GLU A 641 3.92 25.92 26.34
N HIS A 642 5.00 26.17 25.59
CA HIS A 642 4.90 26.46 24.16
C HIS A 642 4.34 25.27 23.38
N ARG A 643 4.75 24.03 23.70
CA ARG A 643 4.20 22.83 23.05
C ARG A 643 2.70 22.70 23.29
N GLN A 644 2.22 22.94 24.51
CA GLN A 644 0.80 22.90 24.84
C GLN A 644 0.03 23.96 24.05
N SER A 645 0.51 25.21 24.06
CA SER A 645 -0.11 26.32 23.33
C SER A 645 -0.23 26.03 21.84
N VAL A 646 0.86 25.59 21.20
CA VAL A 646 0.85 25.24 19.77
C VAL A 646 -0.08 24.06 19.49
N PHE A 647 -0.07 23.02 20.33
CA PHE A 647 -0.92 21.85 20.16
C PHE A 647 -2.41 22.20 20.24
N ASP A 648 -2.81 23.07 21.16
CA ASP A 648 -4.20 23.50 21.31
C ASP A 648 -4.69 24.28 20.09
N VAL A 649 -3.85 25.18 19.55
CA VAL A 649 -4.15 25.94 18.32
C VAL A 649 -4.25 25.00 17.11
N VAL A 650 -3.27 24.10 16.93
CA VAL A 650 -3.28 23.11 15.84
C VAL A 650 -4.52 22.20 15.92
N THR A 651 -4.84 21.71 17.11
CA THR A 651 -6.03 20.86 17.34
C THR A 651 -7.31 21.59 16.96
N THR A 652 -7.42 22.86 17.35
CA THR A 652 -8.63 23.67 17.14
C THR A 652 -8.85 24.00 15.67
N HIS A 653 -7.78 24.30 14.92
CA HIS A 653 -7.92 24.87 13.59
C HIS A 653 -7.59 23.91 12.45
N LEU A 654 -6.76 22.89 12.68
CA LEU A 654 -6.22 22.05 11.61
C LEU A 654 -6.72 20.61 11.65
N LEU A 655 -7.11 20.07 12.81
CA LEU A 655 -7.59 18.69 12.90
C LEU A 655 -8.89 18.49 12.10
N SER A 656 -8.92 17.46 11.26
CA SER A 656 -10.09 16.99 10.50
C SER A 656 -10.26 15.47 10.70
N PRO A 657 -11.38 14.88 10.24
CA PRO A 657 -11.62 13.44 10.40
C PRO A 657 -10.53 12.55 9.78
N TYR A 658 -9.92 12.96 8.67
CA TYR A 658 -8.92 12.16 7.94
C TYR A 658 -7.49 12.67 8.07
N GLY A 659 -7.21 13.55 9.03
CA GLY A 659 -5.85 14.06 9.25
C GLY A 659 -5.82 15.53 9.61
N LEU A 660 -4.73 16.20 9.24
CA LEU A 660 -4.57 17.61 9.52
C LEU A 660 -4.56 18.43 8.24
N ARG A 661 -5.37 19.48 8.21
CA ARG A 661 -5.38 20.51 7.17
C ARG A 661 -4.00 21.15 7.07
N THR A 662 -3.53 21.31 5.84
CA THR A 662 -2.20 21.87 5.54
C THR A 662 -2.11 23.38 5.72
N LEU A 663 -3.25 24.06 5.85
CA LEU A 663 -3.38 25.48 6.12
C LEU A 663 -4.68 25.73 6.90
N SER A 664 -4.69 26.72 7.79
CA SER A 664 -5.88 27.11 8.55
C SER A 664 -7.00 27.61 7.62
N PRO A 665 -8.27 27.21 7.85
CA PRO A 665 -9.43 27.74 7.14
C PRO A 665 -9.64 29.26 7.26
N GLN A 666 -8.96 29.91 8.21
CA GLN A 666 -9.01 31.37 8.38
C GLN A 666 -8.06 32.11 7.43
N ASP A 667 -7.14 31.40 6.79
CA ASP A 667 -6.19 31.98 5.86
C ASP A 667 -6.85 32.25 4.49
N PRO A 668 -6.65 33.42 3.87
CA PRO A 668 -7.20 33.73 2.55
C PRO A 668 -6.72 32.81 1.41
N ALA A 669 -5.57 32.15 1.56
CA ALA A 669 -5.05 31.19 0.60
C ALA A 669 -5.64 29.78 0.77
N TYR A 670 -6.45 29.56 1.80
CA TYR A 670 -7.09 28.27 2.09
C TYR A 670 -7.94 27.78 0.92
N ARG A 671 -7.80 26.49 0.62
CA ARG A 671 -8.58 25.74 -0.36
C ARG A 671 -9.19 24.55 0.34
N ASP A 672 -10.49 24.60 0.47
CA ASP A 672 -11.35 23.62 1.12
C ASP A 672 -11.36 22.27 0.38
N HIS A 673 -11.40 22.29 -0.95
CA HIS A 673 -11.51 21.11 -1.80
C HIS A 673 -10.35 20.93 -2.77
N ILE A 674 -9.98 19.67 -2.97
CA ILE A 674 -9.04 19.21 -3.98
C ILE A 674 -9.76 19.25 -5.32
N GLY A 675 -9.22 20.04 -6.25
CA GLY A 675 -9.85 20.17 -7.56
C GLY A 675 -9.74 18.92 -8.43
N GLN A 676 -10.40 18.96 -9.59
CA GLN A 676 -10.51 17.79 -10.45
C GLN A 676 -9.34 17.65 -11.41
N SER A 677 -8.74 18.76 -11.83
CA SER A 677 -7.55 18.77 -12.70
C SER A 677 -6.25 18.67 -11.89
N TRP A 678 -5.19 18.14 -12.51
CA TRP A 678 -3.86 18.08 -11.89
C TRP A 678 -3.41 19.44 -11.33
N GLN A 679 -3.61 20.53 -12.09
CA GLN A 679 -3.24 21.87 -11.63
C GLN A 679 -4.03 22.30 -10.38
N GLU A 680 -5.33 22.04 -10.33
CA GLU A 680 -6.13 22.39 -9.14
C GLU A 680 -5.76 21.53 -7.94
N GLN A 681 -5.47 20.24 -8.15
CA GLN A 681 -4.95 19.35 -7.11
C GLN A 681 -3.65 19.90 -6.53
N GLN A 682 -2.66 20.20 -7.38
CA GLN A 682 -1.39 20.78 -6.94
C GLN A 682 -1.59 22.10 -6.17
N ARG A 683 -2.56 22.94 -6.57
CA ARG A 683 -2.86 24.19 -5.85
C ARG A 683 -3.48 23.98 -4.47
N ALA A 684 -4.26 22.92 -4.27
CA ALA A 684 -4.95 22.64 -3.01
C ALA A 684 -4.12 21.74 -2.06
N LEU A 685 -3.25 20.90 -2.61
CA LEU A 685 -2.53 19.81 -1.94
C LEU A 685 -1.88 20.21 -0.61
N HIS A 686 -1.30 21.41 -0.56
CA HIS A 686 -0.68 21.98 0.63
C HIS A 686 -1.27 23.35 1.01
N GLN A 687 -2.50 23.64 0.57
CA GLN A 687 -3.21 24.89 0.87
C GLN A 687 -4.56 24.63 1.53
N GLY A 688 -4.76 23.49 2.18
CA GLY A 688 -5.97 23.23 2.95
C GLY A 688 -6.41 21.76 3.00
N SER A 689 -5.91 20.93 2.08
CA SER A 689 -6.12 19.47 2.12
C SER A 689 -5.64 18.86 3.43
N ALA A 690 -6.32 17.81 3.87
CA ALA A 690 -6.02 17.03 5.06
C ALA A 690 -5.14 15.81 4.75
N TRP A 691 -4.09 15.61 5.55
CA TRP A 691 -3.14 14.50 5.36
C TRP A 691 -3.17 13.52 6.55
N PRO A 692 -3.49 12.23 6.33
CA PRO A 692 -3.60 11.22 7.39
C PRO A 692 -2.31 10.96 8.15
N TRP A 693 -1.15 11.01 7.49
CA TRP A 693 0.13 10.68 8.15
C TRP A 693 0.45 11.64 9.31
N LEU A 694 -0.09 12.86 9.29
CA LEU A 694 0.08 13.83 10.38
C LEU A 694 -0.65 13.43 11.68
N LEU A 695 -1.59 12.47 11.63
CA LEU A 695 -2.23 11.90 12.82
C LEU A 695 -1.22 11.22 13.74
N GLY A 696 -0.12 10.72 13.18
CA GLY A 696 0.98 10.17 13.94
C GLY A 696 1.64 11.20 14.85
N PRO A 697 2.35 12.20 14.31
CA PRO A 697 2.92 13.30 15.08
C PRO A 697 1.91 13.98 16.02
N TYR A 698 0.66 14.14 15.59
CA TYR A 698 -0.41 14.66 16.45
C TYR A 698 -0.65 13.77 17.68
N THR A 699 -0.75 12.45 17.48
CA THR A 699 -0.95 11.47 18.56
C THR A 699 0.26 11.43 19.49
N ASP A 700 1.49 11.53 18.98
CA ASP A 700 2.69 11.63 19.80
C ASP A 700 2.59 12.79 20.78
N VAL A 701 2.27 13.98 20.29
CA VAL A 701 2.16 15.18 21.14
C VAL A 701 1.01 15.05 22.14
N MET A 702 -0.15 14.56 21.69
CA MET A 702 -1.31 14.31 22.55
C MET A 702 -0.96 13.40 23.73
N LEU A 703 -0.12 12.39 23.50
CA LEU A 703 0.29 11.43 24.51
C LEU A 703 1.52 11.90 25.32
N MET A 704 2.42 12.70 24.75
CA MET A 704 3.60 13.24 25.45
C MET A 704 3.25 14.39 26.41
N LEU A 705 2.28 15.24 26.07
CA LEU A 705 1.88 16.38 26.91
C LEU A 705 1.22 15.95 28.24
N GLN A 706 1.00 14.65 28.44
CA GLN A 706 0.39 14.00 29.61
C GLN A 706 0.97 14.34 30.99
N ASP A 707 2.14 14.99 31.07
CA ASP A 707 2.96 14.93 32.29
C ASP A 707 3.15 16.23 33.14
N PRO A 708 2.11 17.00 33.58
CA PRO A 708 2.25 17.80 34.82
C PRO A 708 1.04 17.65 35.76
N PHE A 709 -0.08 17.16 35.23
CA PHE A 709 -1.27 16.59 35.84
C PHE A 709 -0.97 15.55 36.92
N CYS A 710 -0.27 14.50 36.49
CA CYS A 710 -0.24 13.23 37.20
C CYS A 710 0.58 13.26 38.49
N ASP A 711 1.54 14.18 38.63
CA ASP A 711 2.34 14.31 39.85
C ASP A 711 1.56 14.91 41.04
N ASN A 712 0.51 15.70 40.77
CA ASN A 712 -0.32 16.35 41.81
C ASN A 712 -1.79 15.87 41.84
N LEU A 713 -2.21 15.06 40.87
CA LEU A 713 -3.54 14.47 40.83
C LEU A 713 -3.64 13.24 41.74
N SER A 714 -4.83 12.98 42.26
CA SER A 714 -5.09 11.68 42.86
C SER A 714 -4.92 10.58 41.80
N SER A 715 -4.56 9.36 42.23
CA SER A 715 -4.44 8.21 41.32
C SER A 715 -5.73 7.93 40.51
N ARG A 716 -6.88 8.45 40.94
CA ARG A 716 -8.16 8.34 40.21
C ARG A 716 -8.24 9.34 39.06
N ASP A 717 -7.82 10.58 39.25
CA ASP A 717 -7.98 11.64 38.25
C ASP A 717 -6.98 11.45 37.09
N SER A 718 -5.76 10.99 37.40
CA SER A 718 -4.78 10.56 36.39
C SER A 718 -5.35 9.46 35.49
N ARG A 719 -6.03 8.46 36.07
CA ARG A 719 -6.66 7.37 35.29
C ARG A 719 -7.79 7.88 34.38
N LEU A 720 -8.67 8.74 34.87
CA LEU A 720 -9.75 9.32 34.06
C LEU A 720 -9.21 10.15 32.89
N PHE A 721 -8.12 10.88 33.11
CA PHE A 721 -7.48 11.66 32.06
C PHE A 721 -6.79 10.80 31.00
N GLN A 722 -6.07 9.74 31.42
CA GLN A 722 -5.49 8.78 30.46
C GLN A 722 -6.60 8.09 29.65
N GLU A 723 -7.72 7.72 30.28
CA GLU A 723 -8.88 7.12 29.58
C GLU A 723 -9.48 8.11 28.56
N TYR A 724 -9.60 9.38 28.93
CA TYR A 724 -10.05 10.45 28.03
C TYR A 724 -9.16 10.57 26.79
N LEU A 725 -7.83 10.57 26.96
CA LEU A 725 -6.89 10.64 25.84
C LEU A 725 -6.91 9.39 24.98
N TRP A 726 -7.04 8.21 25.60
CA TRP A 726 -7.18 6.96 24.88
C TRP A 726 -8.44 6.96 24.00
N ARG A 727 -9.59 7.38 24.55
CA ARG A 727 -10.84 7.55 23.78
C ARG A 727 -10.70 8.57 22.65
N LYS A 728 -10.05 9.71 22.91
CA LYS A 728 -9.72 10.68 21.85
C LYS A 728 -8.89 10.06 20.73
N GLY A 729 -7.91 9.23 21.07
CA GLY A 729 -7.11 8.50 20.10
C GLY A 729 -7.94 7.53 19.26
N LEU A 730 -8.90 6.82 19.86
CA LEU A 730 -9.81 5.94 19.10
C LEU A 730 -10.65 6.72 18.08
N LEU A 731 -11.12 7.93 18.44
CA LEU A 731 -11.86 8.79 17.52
C LEU A 731 -11.04 9.24 16.30
N LEU A 732 -9.70 9.22 16.37
CA LEU A 732 -8.84 9.50 15.21
C LEU A 732 -8.81 8.34 14.20
N LEU A 733 -9.14 7.12 14.64
CA LEU A 733 -9.09 5.91 13.81
C LEU A 733 -10.47 5.56 13.23
N GLU A 734 -11.56 5.92 13.92
CA GLU A 734 -12.94 5.61 13.55
C GLU A 734 -13.29 5.97 12.09
N PRO A 735 -12.92 7.14 11.54
CA PRO A 735 -13.28 7.50 10.15
C PRO A 735 -12.73 6.53 9.10
N PHE A 736 -11.62 5.84 9.38
CA PHE A 736 -10.97 4.93 8.43
C PHE A 736 -11.67 3.57 8.32
N GLU A 737 -12.55 3.21 9.25
CA GLU A 737 -13.31 1.95 9.18
C GLU A 737 -14.18 1.89 7.91
N GLU A 738 -14.90 2.97 7.63
CA GLU A 738 -15.72 3.09 6.42
C GLU A 738 -14.86 3.25 5.17
N ARG A 739 -13.74 3.99 5.27
CA ARG A 739 -12.81 4.18 4.13
C ARG A 739 -12.28 2.87 3.58
N PHE A 740 -12.00 1.87 4.42
CA PHE A 740 -11.57 0.56 3.93
C PHE A 740 -12.61 -0.13 3.01
N ARG A 741 -13.88 0.30 3.03
CA ARG A 741 -14.99 -0.23 2.23
C ARG A 741 -15.35 0.65 1.02
N GLU A 742 -14.60 1.72 0.79
CA GLU A 742 -14.78 2.66 -0.31
C GLU A 742 -13.49 2.85 -1.11
N GLY A 743 -13.57 3.46 -2.29
CA GLY A 743 -12.40 3.75 -3.11
C GLY A 743 -11.60 2.47 -3.40
N LEU A 744 -10.33 2.45 -3.00
CA LEU A 744 -9.50 1.25 -3.11
C LEU A 744 -9.66 0.35 -1.88
N LEU A 745 -10.45 -0.71 -2.03
CA LEU A 745 -10.91 -1.58 -0.94
C LEU A 745 -9.75 -2.20 -0.14
N GLY A 746 -9.86 -2.09 1.19
CA GLY A 746 -8.84 -2.55 2.13
C GLY A 746 -7.55 -1.71 2.10
N MET A 747 -7.59 -0.49 1.55
CA MET A 747 -6.52 0.50 1.59
C MET A 747 -7.06 1.86 2.05
N THR A 748 -6.16 2.81 2.30
CA THR A 748 -6.51 4.20 2.66
C THR A 748 -5.76 5.19 1.77
N GLU A 749 -6.45 6.23 1.32
CA GLU A 749 -5.85 7.31 0.52
C GLU A 749 -4.91 8.21 1.34
N GLY A 750 -4.01 8.91 0.64
CA GLY A 750 -3.00 9.76 1.29
C GLY A 750 -3.40 11.20 1.56
N VAL A 751 -4.48 11.67 0.95
CA VAL A 751 -4.90 13.08 1.01
C VAL A 751 -6.42 13.17 0.86
N PHE A 752 -7.04 14.03 1.65
CA PHE A 752 -8.49 14.28 1.66
C PHE A 752 -8.79 15.78 1.59
N ASP A 753 -10.00 16.14 1.15
CA ASP A 753 -10.50 17.51 1.25
C ASP A 753 -10.43 18.00 2.70
N GLY A 754 -10.07 19.27 2.87
CA GLY A 754 -9.95 19.87 4.18
C GLY A 754 -11.31 19.95 4.89
N ASP A 755 -12.37 20.22 4.12
CA ASP A 755 -13.73 20.42 4.62
C ASP A 755 -14.71 19.33 4.13
N PRO A 756 -15.89 19.19 4.77
CA PRO A 756 -16.88 18.21 4.38
C PRO A 756 -17.29 18.34 2.90
N PRO A 757 -17.44 17.21 2.17
CA PRO A 757 -17.59 15.85 2.68
C PRO A 757 -16.27 15.10 2.90
N HIS A 758 -15.11 15.76 2.83
CA HIS A 758 -13.80 15.14 2.96
C HIS A 758 -13.53 14.07 1.88
N SER A 759 -13.76 14.39 0.61
CA SER A 759 -13.49 13.45 -0.47
C SER A 759 -11.98 13.17 -0.56
N PRO A 760 -11.56 11.93 -0.87
CA PRO A 760 -10.14 11.67 -1.11
C PRO A 760 -9.68 12.35 -2.41
N ALA A 761 -8.39 12.72 -2.46
CA ALA A 761 -7.72 12.98 -3.73
C ALA A 761 -7.81 11.74 -4.63
N GLN A 762 -7.69 11.93 -5.96
CA GLN A 762 -7.83 10.82 -6.92
C GLN A 762 -7.01 9.60 -6.47
N SER A 763 -7.72 8.49 -6.27
CA SER A 763 -7.35 7.40 -5.36
C SER A 763 -5.95 6.83 -5.59
N CYS A 764 -5.03 7.21 -4.72
CA CYS A 764 -3.75 6.52 -4.55
C CYS A 764 -3.66 6.11 -3.08
N ALA A 765 -3.56 4.80 -2.83
CA ALA A 765 -3.30 4.32 -1.47
C ALA A 765 -1.95 4.85 -1.00
N SER A 766 -1.82 5.19 0.29
CA SER A 766 -0.62 5.84 0.82
C SER A 766 0.09 4.99 1.86
N ALA A 767 1.40 4.79 1.66
CA ALA A 767 2.26 4.12 2.63
C ALA A 767 2.47 4.93 3.90
N THR A 768 2.64 6.26 3.80
CA THR A 768 2.81 7.13 4.97
C THR A 768 1.55 7.19 5.82
N GLY A 769 0.38 7.33 5.18
CA GLY A 769 -0.91 7.27 5.88
C GLY A 769 -1.10 5.93 6.59
N THR A 770 -0.91 4.82 5.89
CA THR A 770 -1.07 3.47 6.45
C THR A 770 -0.06 3.19 7.58
N GLY A 771 1.20 3.60 7.40
CA GLY A 771 2.26 3.43 8.39
C GLY A 771 1.97 4.18 9.68
N GLU A 772 1.60 5.46 9.58
CA GLU A 772 1.28 6.25 10.77
C GLU A 772 -0.03 5.79 11.45
N LEU A 773 -1.04 5.34 10.70
CA LEU A 773 -2.24 4.71 11.28
C LEU A 773 -1.89 3.44 12.06
N LEU A 774 -1.00 2.58 11.55
CA LEU A 774 -0.49 1.40 12.27
C LEU A 774 0.24 1.80 13.55
N ARG A 775 1.05 2.86 13.49
CA ARG A 775 1.78 3.36 14.65
C ARG A 775 0.85 3.90 15.72
N VAL A 776 -0.12 4.74 15.34
CA VAL A 776 -1.18 5.27 16.23
C VAL A 776 -1.96 4.13 16.87
N TYR A 777 -2.41 3.16 16.07
CA TYR A 777 -3.12 1.98 16.56
C TYR A 777 -2.29 1.24 17.62
N ASN A 778 -1.02 0.94 17.33
CA ASN A 778 -0.13 0.23 18.26
C ASN A 778 0.11 1.02 19.56
N MET A 779 0.26 2.34 19.49
CA MET A 779 0.39 3.20 20.67
C MET A 779 -0.83 3.10 21.59
N LEU A 780 -2.03 3.22 21.01
CA LEU A 780 -3.29 3.13 21.77
C LEU A 780 -3.53 1.72 22.32
N ALA A 781 -3.16 0.68 21.56
CA ALA A 781 -3.23 -0.69 22.02
C ALA A 781 -2.31 -0.95 23.21
N ARG A 782 -1.10 -0.38 23.22
CA ARG A 782 -0.16 -0.46 24.35
C ARG A 782 -0.67 0.30 25.57
N MET A 783 -1.28 1.47 25.40
CA MET A 783 -1.92 2.20 26.51
C MET A 783 -3.01 1.36 27.18
N GLN A 784 -3.82 0.62 26.40
CA GLN A 784 -4.86 -0.27 26.95
C GLN A 784 -4.31 -1.34 27.90
N VAL A 785 -3.11 -1.88 27.61
CA VAL A 785 -2.44 -2.88 28.47
C VAL A 785 -2.18 -2.32 29.86
N THR A 786 -1.69 -1.08 29.95
CA THR A 786 -1.45 -0.40 31.22
C THR A 786 -2.72 -0.31 32.07
N PHE A 787 -3.89 -0.07 31.47
CA PHE A 787 -5.16 -0.07 32.21
C PHE A 787 -5.61 -1.45 32.67
N ALA A 788 -5.41 -2.49 31.86
CA ALA A 788 -5.82 -3.87 32.18
C ALA A 788 -4.94 -4.51 33.27
N GLU A 789 -3.63 -4.26 33.25
CA GLU A 789 -2.68 -4.78 34.24
C GLU A 789 -2.85 -4.11 35.61
N HIS A 790 -3.20 -2.81 35.66
CA HIS A 790 -3.44 -2.10 36.92
C HIS A 790 -4.81 -2.40 37.57
N MET A 791 -5.78 -2.95 36.82
CA MET A 791 -7.06 -3.43 37.37
C MET A 791 -6.95 -4.81 38.04
N LEU A 792 -5.89 -5.57 37.75
CA LEU A 792 -5.67 -6.94 38.22
C LEU A 792 -4.58 -7.05 39.31
N SER A 793 -3.97 -5.93 39.72
CA SER A 793 -3.09 -5.91 40.89
C SER A 793 -3.95 -5.92 42.17
N PRO A 794 -3.85 -6.95 43.04
CA PRO A 794 -4.55 -6.94 44.31
C PRO A 794 -3.98 -5.82 45.19
N ARG A 795 -4.88 -4.99 45.73
CA ARG A 795 -4.55 -3.99 46.75
C ARG A 795 -3.97 -4.62 48.01
#